data_AF-A0A8C1PGK1-F1
#
_entry.id   AF-A0A8C1PGK1-F1
#
_cell.length_a   1.000
_cell.length_b   1.000
_cell.length_c   1.000
_cell.angle_alpha   90.00
_cell.angle_beta   90.00
_cell.angle_gamma   90.00
#
_symmetry.space_group_name_H-M   'P 1'
#
loop_
_entity.id
_entity.type
_entity.pdbx_description
1 polymer ?
#
loop_
_entity_poly.entity_id
_entity_poly.type
_entity_poly.pdbx_seq_one_letter_code
_entity_poly.pdbx_strand_id
1 'polypeptide(L)'
;MFNYICNHIKYATNKGNLRSAITIFPQRTDGKHDFRVWNSQLIRYAGYKQPDGSILGDPASVELTEICIQQGWKAPKSRFDVLPLLLQANGNDPELFEIPGDLVLEVPIIHPKFEWFKELNLKWYGLPAVSNMLLEIGGLEFTACPFSGWYMGTEIGVRDFCDSSRYNILEEVATMMGLDTRKTSSLWKDQALVEINIAVLYSFQMSKVTIVDHHSATESFMKHMENEYRVRGGCPGDWVWIVPPMSGSITPVFHQEMLNYRLTPSFEYQPDPWNTHVWKGVNGTAVKFSAKLMGQAMAKRVKATILFATETGKSQDYAKTLCEIFKHAFDAKVMSMDEYDTVDLEHETLVLVVTSTVFNTLFLPCRFSVFGLGSRAYPHFCAFAHAVDTLFEELGGERILRMGEGDELCGQEESFRTWAKKVFKAACDVFCVGDDVNIEKANDSLISNDRSWKKSKFRMTYTAEAPTLTQGTLLIHKKKVYGAKFLMRQNLQSARSKYVFIGVRLKDYVCFFRLDGEGPVHHGVCSSWLNSLEEGDTVPCFVRGAPTFRMPKDSQVPCILIGPGTGIAPFRSFWQQRLYDIENKGRLLACPMILVFGCRQSQIDHIYKEETIRAKNKEVFKELYTAYSREPGRPKKYVQDVLREQLSETVYKYLREEGGHIYVCGDVTMAGDVLKTVQQIFKLHGNMSLEDAGFYISKLRDENRYHEDIFGVTLRTYEVTNRLRSESIAFIEESKKDTDE
;
A
#
# COMPACT_ATOMS: atom_id res chain seq x y z
N MET A 1 33.24 28.38 0.54
CA MET A 1 32.04 27.97 -0.22
C MET A 1 31.48 29.14 -1.03
N PHE A 2 30.99 30.20 -0.37
CA PHE A 2 30.41 31.41 -0.97
C PHE A 2 31.09 31.94 -2.25
N ASN A 3 32.41 32.21 -2.23
CA ASN A 3 33.12 32.74 -3.41
C ASN A 3 33.00 31.87 -4.67
N TYR A 4 32.92 30.55 -4.54
CA TYR A 4 32.70 29.63 -5.67
C TYR A 4 31.27 29.70 -6.20
N ILE A 5 30.29 30.01 -5.35
CA ILE A 5 28.90 30.27 -5.73
C ILE A 5 28.78 31.61 -6.46
N CYS A 6 29.42 32.67 -5.96
CA CYS A 6 29.49 33.95 -6.67
C CYS A 6 30.14 33.80 -8.06
N ASN A 7 31.22 33.01 -8.16
CA ASN A 7 31.84 32.68 -9.44
C ASN A 7 30.92 31.84 -10.35
N HIS A 8 30.16 30.90 -9.81
CA HIS A 8 29.14 30.14 -10.55
C HIS A 8 28.11 31.09 -11.16
N ILE A 9 27.48 31.95 -10.35
CA ILE A 9 26.49 32.93 -10.81
C ILE A 9 27.09 33.83 -11.90
N LYS A 10 28.28 34.40 -11.66
CA LYS A 10 28.96 35.28 -12.63
C LYS A 10 29.27 34.57 -13.96
N TYR A 11 29.75 33.33 -13.90
CA TYR A 11 30.09 32.53 -15.08
C TYR A 11 28.85 32.09 -15.86
N ALA A 12 27.82 31.63 -15.16
CA ALA A 12 26.60 31.10 -15.76
C ALA A 12 25.71 32.20 -16.32
N THR A 13 25.54 33.33 -15.61
CA THR A 13 24.72 34.47 -16.07
C THR A 13 25.27 35.09 -17.36
N ASN A 14 26.59 35.18 -17.54
CA ASN A 14 27.26 35.57 -18.80
C ASN A 14 26.60 36.75 -19.56
N LYS A 15 26.23 37.81 -18.81
CA LYS A 15 25.54 39.02 -19.33
C LYS A 15 24.21 38.73 -20.06
N GLY A 16 23.45 37.73 -19.61
CA GLY A 16 22.16 37.31 -20.18
C GLY A 16 22.26 36.11 -21.12
N ASN A 17 23.39 35.87 -21.77
CA ASN A 17 23.59 34.70 -22.62
C ASN A 17 23.96 33.47 -21.78
N LEU A 18 22.96 32.91 -21.09
CA LEU A 18 23.13 31.93 -20.02
C LEU A 18 23.95 30.70 -20.46
N ARG A 19 24.84 30.24 -19.59
CA ARG A 19 25.64 29.02 -19.78
C ARG A 19 25.18 27.94 -18.81
N SER A 20 25.05 26.71 -19.31
CA SER A 20 24.98 25.55 -18.45
C SER A 20 26.28 25.43 -17.64
N ALA A 21 26.15 25.37 -16.32
CA ALA A 21 27.28 25.29 -15.40
C ALA A 21 26.94 24.34 -14.25
N ILE A 22 27.98 23.77 -13.64
CA ILE A 22 27.88 22.99 -12.41
C ILE A 22 29.10 23.31 -11.54
N THR A 23 28.87 23.49 -10.23
CA THR A 23 29.94 23.63 -9.24
C THR A 23 29.80 22.51 -8.22
N ILE A 24 30.77 21.60 -8.18
CA ILE A 24 30.77 20.43 -7.31
C ILE A 24 31.59 20.77 -6.04
N PHE A 25 30.96 20.76 -4.88
CA PHE A 25 31.66 20.85 -3.59
C PHE A 25 32.12 19.46 -3.10
N PRO A 26 32.96 19.35 -2.05
CA PRO A 26 33.53 18.07 -1.65
C PRO A 26 32.50 16.96 -1.40
N GLN A 27 32.92 15.73 -1.72
CA GLN A 27 32.11 14.52 -1.56
C GLN A 27 31.71 14.30 -0.10
N ARG A 28 30.49 13.80 0.12
CA ARG A 28 30.07 13.23 1.41
C ARG A 28 30.95 12.02 1.77
N THR A 29 31.39 11.99 3.02
CA THR A 29 32.20 10.91 3.59
C THR A 29 31.42 10.08 4.63
N ASP A 30 30.73 10.74 5.57
CA ASP A 30 30.06 10.09 6.71
C ASP A 30 28.66 10.64 7.03
N GLY A 31 28.16 11.59 6.23
CA GLY A 31 26.88 12.27 6.45
C GLY A 31 26.87 13.27 7.62
N LYS A 32 27.97 13.40 8.36
CA LYS A 32 28.15 14.41 9.43
C LYS A 32 28.94 15.61 8.94
N HIS A 33 29.80 15.42 7.94
CA HIS A 33 30.69 16.45 7.39
C HIS A 33 30.22 16.98 6.02
N ASP A 34 28.92 16.95 5.75
CA ASP A 34 28.34 17.39 4.48
C ASP A 34 28.59 18.88 4.18
N PHE A 35 28.72 19.20 2.90
CA PHE A 35 28.58 20.57 2.38
C PHE A 35 27.14 20.74 1.88
N ARG A 36 26.43 21.80 2.28
CA ARG A 36 25.03 22.06 1.88
C ARG A 36 24.85 23.53 1.52
N VAL A 37 24.15 23.77 0.40
CA VAL A 37 23.43 25.03 0.17
C VAL A 37 22.02 24.80 0.71
N TRP A 38 21.55 25.64 1.62
CA TRP A 38 20.21 25.49 2.20
C TRP A 38 19.12 26.04 1.27
N ASN A 39 19.44 27.03 0.46
CA ASN A 39 18.57 27.57 -0.57
C ASN A 39 18.29 26.53 -1.66
N SER A 40 17.03 26.43 -2.11
CA SER A 40 16.63 25.55 -3.22
C SER A 40 17.25 25.95 -4.56
N GLN A 41 17.42 27.27 -4.76
CA GLN A 41 18.14 27.86 -5.88
C GLN A 41 19.12 28.91 -5.34
N LEU A 42 20.22 29.15 -6.06
CA LEU A 42 21.23 30.13 -5.68
C LEU A 42 20.71 31.56 -5.64
N ILE A 43 19.74 31.89 -6.49
CA ILE A 43 19.00 33.15 -6.45
C ILE A 43 17.54 32.76 -6.28
N ARG A 44 16.86 33.35 -5.30
CA ARG A 44 15.42 33.18 -5.08
C ARG A 44 14.89 34.37 -4.29
N TYR A 45 13.62 34.70 -4.48
CA TYR A 45 12.95 35.75 -3.71
C TYR A 45 12.48 35.25 -2.34
N ALA A 46 12.44 36.16 -1.36
CA ALA A 46 11.92 35.93 -0.02
C ALA A 46 10.39 35.85 0.00
N GLY A 47 9.84 35.22 1.04
CA GLY A 47 8.39 35.13 1.29
C GLY A 47 8.08 35.52 2.73
N TYR A 48 7.17 36.48 2.92
CA TYR A 48 6.83 37.04 4.23
C TYR A 48 5.36 36.80 4.54
N LYS A 49 5.08 35.92 5.51
CA LYS A 49 3.74 35.71 6.05
C LYS A 49 3.25 36.98 6.76
N GLN A 50 2.07 37.46 6.37
CA GLN A 50 1.42 38.64 6.93
C GLN A 50 0.48 38.26 8.09
N PRO A 51 0.07 39.21 8.94
CA PRO A 51 -0.84 38.95 10.07
C PRO A 51 -2.23 38.43 9.67
N ASP A 52 -2.70 38.76 8.46
CA ASP A 52 -3.97 38.29 7.89
C ASP A 52 -3.88 36.90 7.24
N GLY A 53 -2.71 36.26 7.27
CA GLY A 53 -2.44 34.97 6.64
C GLY A 53 -2.01 35.05 5.17
N SER A 54 -2.05 36.22 4.54
CA SER A 54 -1.51 36.42 3.18
C SER A 54 0.03 36.33 3.16
N ILE A 55 0.61 36.23 1.97
CA ILE A 55 2.07 36.17 1.79
C ILE A 55 2.52 37.27 0.83
N LEU A 56 3.48 38.07 1.27
CA LEU A 56 4.20 39.04 0.43
C LEU A 56 5.49 38.38 -0.08
N GLY A 57 5.68 38.31 -1.40
CA GLY A 57 6.85 37.69 -2.02
C GLY A 57 6.58 36.28 -2.54
N ASP A 58 7.56 35.37 -2.48
CA ASP A 58 7.46 33.98 -2.96
C ASP A 58 6.96 33.03 -1.83
N PRO A 59 5.74 32.46 -1.89
CA PRO A 59 5.23 31.54 -0.89
C PRO A 59 6.11 30.30 -0.65
N ALA A 60 6.80 29.84 -1.69
CA ALA A 60 7.67 28.66 -1.59
C ALA A 60 9.00 28.94 -0.86
N SER A 61 9.24 30.19 -0.43
CA SER A 61 10.44 30.62 0.30
C SER A 61 10.19 30.96 1.77
N VAL A 62 8.94 30.91 2.26
CA VAL A 62 8.57 31.45 3.59
C VAL A 62 9.39 30.83 4.74
N GLU A 63 9.48 29.51 4.81
CA GLU A 63 10.20 28.81 5.88
C GLU A 63 11.69 29.18 5.92
N LEU A 64 12.36 29.21 4.75
CA LEU A 64 13.75 29.62 4.65
C LEU A 64 13.94 31.12 4.96
N THR A 65 12.96 31.95 4.61
CA THR A 65 12.95 33.39 4.92
C THR A 65 12.92 33.62 6.43
N GLU A 66 12.08 32.88 7.16
CA GLU A 66 12.02 32.92 8.62
C GLU A 66 13.35 32.48 9.26
N ILE A 67 13.98 31.42 8.73
CA ILE A 67 15.31 30.98 9.20
C ILE A 67 16.37 32.07 8.97
N CYS A 68 16.40 32.70 7.78
CA CYS A 68 17.33 33.80 7.50
C CYS A 68 17.15 34.98 8.48
N ILE A 69 15.91 35.37 8.77
CA ILE A 69 15.60 36.43 9.75
C ILE A 69 16.07 36.03 11.16
N GLN A 70 15.85 34.77 11.57
CA GLN A 70 16.33 34.25 12.86
C GLN A 70 17.87 34.22 12.97
N GLN A 71 18.58 34.02 11.85
CA GLN A 71 20.04 34.14 11.75
C GLN A 71 20.53 35.60 11.66
N GLY A 72 19.65 36.59 11.82
CA GLY A 72 19.98 38.01 11.91
C GLY A 72 19.87 38.81 10.61
N TRP A 73 19.32 38.23 9.53
CA TRP A 73 19.08 38.96 8.29
C TRP A 73 17.99 40.04 8.46
N LYS A 74 18.29 41.25 7.98
CA LYS A 74 17.38 42.40 8.04
C LYS A 74 16.55 42.48 6.76
N ALA A 75 15.49 41.67 6.71
CA ALA A 75 14.53 41.61 5.61
C ALA A 75 14.03 43.01 5.19
N PRO A 76 14.20 43.42 3.90
CA PRO A 76 13.67 44.70 3.38
C PRO A 76 12.14 44.76 3.29
N LYS A 77 11.48 43.60 3.15
CA LYS A 77 10.03 43.40 3.03
C LYS A 77 9.40 43.95 1.76
N SER A 78 9.99 43.69 0.60
CA SER A 78 9.37 43.90 -0.72
C SER A 78 8.89 42.59 -1.39
N ARG A 79 8.10 42.70 -2.47
CA ARG A 79 7.59 41.55 -3.27
C ARG A 79 8.69 40.72 -3.94
N PHE A 80 9.91 41.27 -4.07
CA PHE A 80 11.02 40.67 -4.81
C PHE A 80 12.38 40.94 -4.14
N ASP A 81 12.45 40.73 -2.82
CA ASP A 81 13.73 40.75 -2.09
C ASP A 81 14.50 39.47 -2.37
N VAL A 82 15.77 39.56 -2.77
CA VAL A 82 16.65 38.40 -2.95
C VAL A 82 17.02 37.82 -1.58
N LEU A 83 16.83 36.52 -1.39
CA LEU A 83 17.26 35.83 -0.18
C LEU A 83 18.79 35.75 -0.09
N PRO A 84 19.37 35.92 1.12
CA PRO A 84 20.76 35.57 1.34
C PRO A 84 20.95 34.04 1.26
N LEU A 85 22.18 33.63 1.00
CA LEU A 85 22.59 32.23 0.98
C LEU A 85 22.89 31.74 2.39
N LEU A 86 22.23 30.66 2.82
CA LEU A 86 22.61 29.90 4.01
C LEU A 86 23.50 28.73 3.58
N LEU A 87 24.78 28.79 3.96
CA LEU A 87 25.83 27.89 3.49
C LEU A 87 26.45 27.13 4.64
N GLN A 88 26.41 25.81 4.55
CA GLN A 88 27.00 24.89 5.52
C GLN A 88 28.21 24.20 4.88
N ALA A 89 29.36 24.31 5.53
CA ALA A 89 30.61 23.70 5.09
C ALA A 89 31.10 22.67 6.11
N ASN A 90 31.50 21.49 5.62
CA ASN A 90 32.10 20.42 6.42
C ASN A 90 31.28 20.06 7.69
N GLY A 91 29.95 20.06 7.60
CA GLY A 91 29.07 19.72 8.70
C GLY A 91 28.97 20.73 9.84
N ASN A 92 29.47 21.96 9.68
CA ASN A 92 29.31 23.03 10.68
C ASN A 92 27.91 23.66 10.62
N ASP A 93 27.62 24.54 11.59
CA ASP A 93 26.42 25.36 11.57
C ASP A 93 26.43 26.27 10.31
N PRO A 94 25.28 26.53 9.67
CA PRO A 94 25.23 27.34 8.46
C PRO A 94 25.57 28.80 8.74
N GLU A 95 26.31 29.42 7.84
CA GLU A 95 26.59 30.86 7.84
C GLU A 95 25.77 31.57 6.76
N LEU A 96 25.35 32.80 7.03
CA LEU A 96 24.49 33.61 6.17
C LEU A 96 25.31 34.60 5.34
N PHE A 97 25.10 34.61 4.02
CA PHE A 97 25.84 35.48 3.09
C PHE A 97 24.88 36.19 2.13
N GLU A 98 24.88 37.52 2.12
CA GLU A 98 24.15 38.30 1.12
C GLU A 98 24.85 38.23 -0.25
N ILE A 99 24.07 38.04 -1.32
CA ILE A 99 24.59 37.97 -2.68
C ILE A 99 24.88 39.40 -3.17
N PRO A 100 26.07 39.70 -3.70
CA PRO A 100 26.37 41.01 -4.30
C PRO A 100 25.36 41.33 -5.42
N GLY A 101 24.71 42.49 -5.33
CA GLY A 101 23.61 42.86 -6.23
C GLY A 101 24.02 42.93 -7.71
N ASP A 102 25.28 43.18 -8.02
CA ASP A 102 25.83 43.18 -9.39
C ASP A 102 25.87 41.77 -10.03
N LEU A 103 25.72 40.71 -9.23
CA LEU A 103 25.62 39.33 -9.71
C LEU A 103 24.17 38.90 -9.98
N VAL A 104 23.17 39.63 -9.47
CA VAL A 104 21.76 39.31 -9.64
C VAL A 104 21.21 40.04 -10.87
N LEU A 105 21.15 39.33 -12.00
CA LEU A 105 20.50 39.83 -13.20
C LEU A 105 18.98 39.64 -13.09
N GLU A 106 18.24 40.71 -12.81
CA GLU A 106 16.78 40.73 -12.84
C GLU A 106 16.24 41.26 -14.18
N VAL A 107 15.17 40.64 -14.67
CA VAL A 107 14.42 41.03 -15.87
C VAL A 107 13.09 41.63 -15.43
N PRO A 108 12.85 42.94 -15.62
CA PRO A 108 11.53 43.55 -15.45
C PRO A 108 10.54 42.99 -16.47
N ILE A 109 9.32 42.66 -16.03
CA ILE A 109 8.30 42.07 -16.91
C ILE A 109 7.39 43.17 -17.49
N ILE A 110 7.36 43.23 -18.81
CA ILE A 110 6.59 44.15 -19.65
C ILE A 110 5.86 43.35 -20.74
N HIS A 111 4.78 43.90 -21.29
CA HIS A 111 3.97 43.23 -22.32
C HIS A 111 3.96 44.00 -23.64
N PRO A 112 4.11 43.35 -24.82
CA PRO A 112 4.20 44.03 -26.12
C PRO A 112 2.91 44.74 -26.57
N LYS A 113 1.75 44.39 -26.00
CA LYS A 113 0.45 45.02 -26.33
C LYS A 113 -0.17 45.83 -25.18
N PHE A 114 0.21 45.54 -23.94
CA PHE A 114 -0.47 46.04 -22.74
C PHE A 114 0.51 46.89 -21.94
N GLU A 115 0.51 48.20 -22.18
CA GLU A 115 1.45 49.10 -21.52
C GLU A 115 1.32 49.10 -20.00
N TRP A 116 0.12 48.90 -19.45
CA TRP A 116 -0.14 48.84 -18.01
C TRP A 116 0.58 47.68 -17.31
N PHE A 117 1.11 46.68 -18.04
CA PHE A 117 1.81 45.54 -17.43
C PHE A 117 3.06 45.98 -16.63
N LYS A 118 3.66 47.13 -17.00
CA LYS A 118 4.76 47.77 -16.24
C LYS A 118 4.34 48.21 -14.83
N GLU A 119 3.06 48.47 -14.60
CA GLU A 119 2.51 48.99 -13.33
C GLU A 119 2.36 47.88 -12.28
N LEU A 120 2.33 46.60 -12.71
CA LEU A 120 2.41 45.44 -11.82
C LEU A 120 3.76 45.32 -11.08
N ASN A 121 4.79 46.02 -11.58
CA ASN A 121 6.17 46.00 -11.05
C ASN A 121 6.75 44.57 -10.91
N LEU A 122 6.35 43.65 -11.79
CA LEU A 122 6.84 42.28 -11.83
C LEU A 122 8.27 42.23 -12.36
N LYS A 123 9.08 41.34 -11.79
CA LYS A 123 10.43 41.03 -12.26
C LYS A 123 10.80 39.60 -11.92
N TRP A 124 11.77 39.04 -12.64
CA TRP A 124 12.30 37.70 -12.35
C TRP A 124 13.81 37.64 -12.54
N TYR A 125 14.52 36.83 -11.75
CA TYR A 125 15.96 36.64 -11.91
C TYR A 125 16.25 35.75 -13.12
N GLY A 126 17.29 36.08 -13.88
CA GLY A 126 17.56 35.44 -15.17
C GLY A 126 18.14 34.02 -15.06
N LEU A 127 18.82 33.67 -13.96
CA LEU A 127 19.58 32.43 -13.84
C LEU A 127 18.86 31.38 -12.94
N PRO A 128 18.24 30.34 -13.50
CA PRO A 128 17.77 29.18 -12.74
C PRO A 128 18.96 28.31 -12.36
N ALA A 129 19.43 28.45 -11.12
CA ALA A 129 20.53 27.65 -10.58
C ALA A 129 20.07 26.83 -9.38
N VAL A 130 19.65 25.59 -9.61
CA VAL A 130 19.18 24.65 -8.57
C VAL A 130 20.36 24.24 -7.70
N SER A 131 20.19 24.29 -6.37
CA SER A 131 21.30 24.16 -5.42
C SER A 131 21.08 23.18 -4.26
N ASN A 132 19.84 22.74 -4.02
CA ASN A 132 19.53 21.79 -2.93
C ASN A 132 19.50 20.31 -3.36
N MET A 133 19.83 19.95 -4.60
CA MET A 133 19.88 18.55 -5.04
C MET A 133 21.22 17.88 -4.71
N LEU A 134 21.15 16.58 -4.42
CA LEU A 134 22.30 15.68 -4.27
C LEU A 134 22.71 15.17 -5.66
N LEU A 135 23.99 15.26 -6.01
CA LEU A 135 24.54 14.61 -7.20
C LEU A 135 25.13 13.25 -6.81
N GLU A 136 24.71 12.19 -7.49
CA GLU A 136 25.24 10.84 -7.38
C GLU A 136 26.05 10.48 -8.62
N ILE A 137 27.26 9.94 -8.43
CA ILE A 137 28.15 9.46 -9.50
C ILE A 137 28.84 8.16 -9.06
N GLY A 138 28.34 7.01 -9.48
CA GLY A 138 29.03 5.72 -9.33
C GLY A 138 29.24 5.29 -7.86
N GLY A 139 28.29 5.60 -6.98
CA GLY A 139 28.35 5.41 -5.54
C GLY A 139 28.92 6.61 -4.76
N LEU A 140 29.42 7.64 -5.44
CA LEU A 140 29.90 8.87 -4.81
C LEU A 140 28.75 9.88 -4.66
N GLU A 141 28.56 10.41 -3.46
CA GLU A 141 27.49 11.36 -3.13
C GLU A 141 28.06 12.78 -2.91
N PHE A 142 27.52 13.78 -3.61
CA PHE A 142 27.92 15.19 -3.50
C PHE A 142 26.73 16.08 -3.15
N THR A 143 26.66 16.52 -1.90
CA THR A 143 25.47 17.09 -1.25
C THR A 143 25.26 18.59 -1.48
N ALA A 144 26.24 19.26 -2.08
CA ALA A 144 26.11 20.60 -2.64
C ALA A 144 26.72 20.59 -4.05
N CYS A 145 25.84 20.50 -5.06
CA CYS A 145 26.21 20.56 -6.47
C CYS A 145 25.30 21.54 -7.23
N PRO A 146 25.37 22.86 -6.95
CA PRO A 146 24.60 23.83 -7.71
C PRO A 146 24.87 23.73 -9.20
N PHE A 147 23.79 23.61 -9.98
CA PHE A 147 23.81 23.53 -11.44
C PHE A 147 22.78 24.46 -12.05
N SER A 148 23.07 24.96 -13.25
CA SER A 148 22.25 25.95 -13.94
C SER A 148 21.93 25.60 -15.38
N GLY A 149 20.80 26.12 -15.85
CA GLY A 149 20.40 26.12 -17.25
C GLY A 149 19.80 27.46 -17.65
N TRP A 150 18.70 27.41 -18.41
CA TRP A 150 17.85 28.56 -18.75
C TRP A 150 16.39 28.17 -18.52
N TYR A 151 15.53 29.17 -18.34
CA TYR A 151 14.11 28.93 -18.10
C TYR A 151 13.39 28.49 -19.39
N MET A 152 12.40 27.61 -19.21
CA MET A 152 11.26 27.53 -20.12
C MET A 152 10.24 28.59 -19.68
N GLY A 153 9.66 29.33 -20.63
CA GLY A 153 8.79 30.48 -20.34
C GLY A 153 7.63 30.17 -19.39
N THR A 154 7.06 28.96 -19.49
CA THR A 154 5.94 28.51 -18.65
C THR A 154 6.30 28.29 -17.20
N GLU A 155 7.57 28.10 -16.84
CA GLU A 155 7.93 27.97 -15.42
C GLU A 155 7.77 29.31 -14.70
N ILE A 156 8.23 30.41 -15.31
CA ILE A 156 8.02 31.75 -14.76
C ILE A 156 6.56 32.18 -14.97
N GLY A 157 6.10 32.16 -16.23
CA GLY A 157 4.82 32.74 -16.63
C GLY A 157 3.60 31.99 -16.10
N VAL A 158 3.69 30.68 -15.93
CA VAL A 158 2.58 29.84 -15.47
C VAL A 158 2.81 29.37 -14.04
N ARG A 159 3.87 28.59 -13.76
CA ARG A 159 4.03 28.01 -12.41
C ARG A 159 4.36 29.05 -11.34
N ASP A 160 5.34 29.92 -11.57
CA ASP A 160 5.74 30.91 -10.56
C ASP A 160 4.71 32.04 -10.44
N PHE A 161 4.25 32.63 -11.56
CA PHE A 161 3.31 33.77 -11.52
C PHE A 161 1.83 33.39 -11.39
N CYS A 162 1.35 32.32 -12.03
CA CYS A 162 -0.09 32.03 -12.11
C CYS A 162 -0.61 30.98 -11.12
N ASP A 163 0.22 30.05 -10.63
CA ASP A 163 -0.26 29.02 -9.70
C ASP A 163 -0.81 29.64 -8.41
N SER A 164 -1.94 29.12 -7.93
CA SER A 164 -2.62 29.58 -6.71
C SER A 164 -1.81 29.36 -5.42
N SER A 165 -0.80 28.49 -5.47
CA SER A 165 0.15 28.25 -4.39
C SER A 165 1.39 29.17 -4.43
N ARG A 166 1.49 30.03 -5.45
CA ARG A 166 2.63 30.95 -5.70
C ARG A 166 2.12 32.39 -5.79
N TYR A 167 2.56 33.19 -6.77
CA TYR A 167 2.22 34.62 -6.83
C TYR A 167 0.75 34.89 -7.25
N ASN A 168 0.05 33.90 -7.83
CA ASN A 168 -1.38 33.91 -8.14
C ASN A 168 -1.93 35.19 -8.82
N ILE A 169 -1.20 35.76 -9.79
CA ILE A 169 -1.54 37.07 -10.39
C ILE A 169 -2.67 37.02 -11.43
N LEU A 170 -3.24 35.84 -11.71
CA LEU A 170 -4.21 35.62 -12.80
C LEU A 170 -5.41 36.58 -12.75
N GLU A 171 -5.99 36.78 -11.57
CA GLU A 171 -7.19 37.60 -11.40
C GLU A 171 -6.89 39.11 -11.49
N GLU A 172 -5.72 39.53 -11.02
CA GLU A 172 -5.22 40.91 -11.15
C GLU A 172 -5.05 41.28 -12.64
N VAL A 173 -4.38 40.40 -13.40
CA VAL A 173 -4.16 40.56 -14.84
C VAL A 173 -5.47 40.48 -15.62
N ALA A 174 -6.33 39.49 -15.35
CA ALA A 174 -7.61 39.34 -16.04
C ALA A 174 -8.53 40.57 -15.84
N THR A 175 -8.49 41.16 -14.64
CA THR A 175 -9.23 42.39 -14.32
C THR A 175 -8.74 43.57 -15.15
N MET A 176 -7.42 43.76 -15.28
CA MET A 176 -6.85 44.84 -16.11
C MET A 176 -6.99 44.60 -17.62
N MET A 177 -7.12 43.34 -18.05
CA MET A 177 -7.52 42.99 -19.41
C MET A 177 -9.02 43.22 -19.68
N GLY A 178 -9.84 43.49 -18.65
CA GLY A 178 -11.28 43.67 -18.78
C GLY A 178 -12.08 42.38 -19.02
N LEU A 179 -11.54 41.23 -18.59
CA LEU A 179 -12.19 39.91 -18.78
C LEU A 179 -13.29 39.66 -17.73
N ASP A 180 -14.32 38.91 -18.10
CA ASP A 180 -15.38 38.50 -17.15
C ASP A 180 -14.90 37.33 -16.27
N THR A 181 -14.37 37.66 -15.09
CA THR A 181 -13.84 36.70 -14.11
C THR A 181 -14.94 35.87 -13.40
N ARG A 182 -16.20 36.29 -13.48
CA ARG A 182 -17.33 35.70 -12.70
C ARG A 182 -17.74 34.31 -13.17
N LYS A 183 -17.33 33.89 -14.37
CA LYS A 183 -17.71 32.61 -14.98
C LYS A 183 -16.47 31.92 -15.53
N THR A 184 -16.21 30.68 -15.11
CA THR A 184 -15.10 29.88 -15.66
C THR A 184 -15.25 29.61 -17.16
N SER A 185 -16.48 29.56 -17.67
CA SER A 185 -16.77 29.37 -19.11
C SER A 185 -16.42 30.55 -20.01
N SER A 186 -15.99 31.70 -19.48
CA SER A 186 -15.41 32.79 -20.30
C SER A 186 -13.96 32.51 -20.72
N LEU A 187 -13.33 31.47 -20.18
CA LEU A 187 -11.90 31.13 -20.37
C LEU A 187 -10.97 32.28 -19.98
N TRP A 188 -11.38 33.10 -19.00
CA TRP A 188 -10.60 34.26 -18.56
C TRP A 188 -9.23 33.88 -17.99
N LYS A 189 -9.15 32.72 -17.31
CA LYS A 189 -7.90 32.20 -16.75
C LYS A 189 -6.92 31.86 -17.86
N ASP A 190 -7.38 31.15 -18.87
CA ASP A 190 -6.59 30.73 -20.03
C ASP A 190 -6.07 31.94 -20.82
N GLN A 191 -6.93 32.94 -21.04
CA GLN A 191 -6.55 34.19 -21.72
C GLN A 191 -5.50 35.00 -20.95
N ALA A 192 -5.69 35.19 -19.64
CA ALA A 192 -4.74 35.90 -18.80
C ALA A 192 -3.39 35.15 -18.71
N LEU A 193 -3.44 33.83 -18.52
CA LEU A 193 -2.26 32.94 -18.45
C LEU A 193 -1.40 33.03 -19.73
N VAL A 194 -2.03 33.04 -20.90
CA VAL A 194 -1.35 33.21 -22.19
C VAL A 194 -0.64 34.56 -22.29
N GLU A 195 -1.31 35.68 -21.99
CA GLU A 195 -0.69 37.01 -22.10
C GLU A 195 0.39 37.25 -21.02
N ILE A 196 0.29 36.63 -19.82
CA ILE A 196 1.38 36.62 -18.81
C ILE A 196 2.61 35.88 -19.35
N ASN A 197 2.43 34.71 -19.96
CA ASN A 197 3.54 33.96 -20.56
C ASN A 197 4.15 34.70 -21.78
N ILE A 198 3.34 35.44 -22.55
CA ILE A 198 3.83 36.35 -23.60
C ILE A 198 4.67 37.48 -22.99
N ALA A 199 4.23 38.09 -21.88
CA ALA A 199 4.99 39.13 -21.19
C ALA A 199 6.38 38.62 -20.76
N VAL A 200 6.45 37.43 -20.16
CA VAL A 200 7.72 36.79 -19.77
C VAL A 200 8.65 36.60 -20.97
N LEU A 201 8.19 35.92 -22.03
CA LEU A 201 9.01 35.64 -23.21
C LEU A 201 9.51 36.93 -23.87
N TYR A 202 8.63 37.91 -24.05
CA TYR A 202 8.98 39.22 -24.62
C TYR A 202 10.01 39.96 -23.76
N SER A 203 9.84 39.98 -22.45
CA SER A 203 10.72 40.70 -21.52
C SER A 203 12.14 40.14 -21.48
N PHE A 204 12.26 38.80 -21.48
CA PHE A 204 13.56 38.13 -21.54
C PHE A 204 14.25 38.37 -22.89
N GLN A 205 13.52 38.32 -24.01
CA GLN A 205 14.05 38.66 -25.34
C GLN A 205 14.54 40.11 -25.42
N MET A 206 13.73 41.07 -24.97
CA MET A 206 14.09 42.50 -24.94
C MET A 206 15.29 42.78 -24.04
N SER A 207 15.40 42.06 -22.92
CA SER A 207 16.53 42.13 -21.98
C SER A 207 17.76 41.31 -22.42
N LYS A 208 17.68 40.61 -23.56
CA LYS A 208 18.73 39.74 -24.11
C LYS A 208 19.17 38.62 -23.14
N VAL A 209 18.22 38.07 -22.39
CA VAL A 209 18.42 36.94 -21.47
C VAL A 209 17.88 35.67 -22.11
N THR A 210 18.68 34.59 -22.08
CA THR A 210 18.32 33.30 -22.66
C THR A 210 17.07 32.73 -21.98
N ILE A 211 16.04 32.45 -22.78
CA ILE A 211 14.81 31.76 -22.40
C ILE A 211 14.37 30.90 -23.59
N VAL A 212 13.61 29.83 -23.34
CA VAL A 212 13.02 28.99 -24.39
C VAL A 212 11.50 28.93 -24.23
N ASP A 213 10.75 28.91 -25.34
CA ASP A 213 9.32 28.61 -25.29
C ASP A 213 9.08 27.09 -25.16
N HIS A 214 7.88 26.72 -24.73
CA HIS A 214 7.53 25.34 -24.42
C HIS A 214 7.35 24.45 -25.66
N HIS A 215 7.07 25.00 -26.85
CA HIS A 215 7.04 24.22 -28.09
C HIS A 215 8.46 23.88 -28.54
N SER A 216 9.36 24.88 -28.63
CA SER A 216 10.77 24.65 -28.98
C SER A 216 11.47 23.72 -27.97
N ALA A 217 11.16 23.84 -26.68
CA ALA A 217 11.71 22.96 -25.64
C ALA A 217 11.26 21.50 -25.83
N THR A 218 9.98 21.27 -26.10
CA THR A 218 9.43 19.92 -26.28
C THR A 218 9.87 19.28 -27.60
N GLU A 219 10.01 20.04 -28.69
CA GLU A 219 10.66 19.57 -29.92
C GLU A 219 12.13 19.18 -29.70
N SER A 220 12.87 19.94 -28.89
CA SER A 220 14.24 19.59 -28.52
C SER A 220 14.29 18.32 -27.65
N PHE A 221 13.29 18.11 -26.79
CA PHE A 221 13.17 16.90 -25.98
C PHE A 221 12.92 15.66 -26.86
N MET A 222 12.10 15.76 -27.92
CA MET A 222 11.87 14.61 -28.84
C MET A 222 13.18 14.08 -29.44
N LYS A 223 14.14 14.95 -29.78
CA LYS A 223 15.47 14.55 -30.25
C LYS A 223 16.29 13.84 -29.18
N HIS A 224 16.13 14.20 -27.91
CA HIS A 224 16.74 13.46 -26.80
C HIS A 224 16.07 12.08 -26.63
N MET A 225 14.75 12.03 -26.65
CA MET A 225 13.95 10.80 -26.57
C MET A 225 14.32 9.82 -27.68
N GLU A 226 14.38 10.23 -28.94
CA GLU A 226 14.84 9.39 -30.08
C GLU A 226 16.23 8.79 -29.84
N ASN A 227 17.17 9.59 -29.30
CA ASN A 227 18.51 9.13 -28.97
C ASN A 227 18.51 8.11 -27.82
N GLU A 228 17.74 8.32 -26.75
CA GLU A 228 17.61 7.35 -25.65
C GLU A 228 16.91 6.06 -26.09
N TYR A 229 15.88 6.14 -26.94
CA TYR A 229 15.29 4.95 -27.55
C TYR A 229 16.29 4.17 -28.39
N ARG A 230 17.10 4.85 -29.22
CA ARG A 230 18.14 4.20 -30.04
C ARG A 230 19.26 3.57 -29.20
N VAL A 231 19.65 4.18 -28.08
CA VAL A 231 20.79 3.75 -27.27
C VAL A 231 20.41 2.79 -26.14
N ARG A 232 19.18 2.88 -25.61
CA ARG A 232 18.74 2.16 -24.40
C ARG A 232 17.38 1.46 -24.51
N GLY A 233 16.64 1.65 -25.60
CA GLY A 233 15.31 1.04 -25.79
C GLY A 233 14.15 1.80 -25.12
N GLY A 234 14.40 2.98 -24.53
CA GLY A 234 13.35 3.86 -24.01
C GLY A 234 13.91 5.08 -23.30
N CYS A 235 13.12 6.16 -23.21
CA CYS A 235 13.55 7.41 -22.58
C CYS A 235 13.14 7.46 -21.08
N PRO A 236 14.07 7.78 -20.16
CA PRO A 236 13.72 8.06 -18.78
C PRO A 236 13.08 9.45 -18.67
N GLY A 237 11.90 9.55 -18.04
CA GLY A 237 11.19 10.82 -17.90
C GLY A 237 10.00 10.73 -16.94
N ASP A 238 9.67 11.86 -16.32
CA ASP A 238 8.44 12.04 -15.54
C ASP A 238 7.52 13.00 -16.32
N TRP A 239 6.38 12.48 -16.75
CA TRP A 239 5.41 13.19 -17.60
C TRP A 239 4.96 14.52 -17.00
N VAL A 240 4.86 14.62 -15.66
CA VAL A 240 4.43 15.84 -14.93
C VAL A 240 5.43 17.01 -15.07
N TRP A 241 6.70 16.68 -15.35
CA TRP A 241 7.80 17.65 -15.52
C TRP A 241 8.16 17.91 -16.98
N ILE A 242 7.92 16.94 -17.88
CA ILE A 242 8.25 17.09 -19.31
C ILE A 242 7.11 17.73 -20.11
N VAL A 243 5.85 17.46 -19.76
CA VAL A 243 4.71 18.11 -20.42
C VAL A 243 4.51 19.51 -19.83
N PRO A 244 4.50 20.57 -20.65
CA PRO A 244 4.34 21.93 -20.15
C PRO A 244 2.91 22.18 -19.63
N PRO A 245 2.75 23.01 -18.58
CA PRO A 245 1.43 23.26 -17.97
C PRO A 245 0.49 24.09 -18.87
N MET A 246 1.03 24.80 -19.86
CA MET A 246 0.26 25.48 -20.90
C MET A 246 0.35 24.68 -22.21
N SER A 247 -0.77 24.56 -22.92
CA SER A 247 -0.83 23.95 -24.25
C SER A 247 -0.30 22.51 -24.36
N GLY A 248 -0.24 21.76 -23.25
CA GLY A 248 0.38 20.43 -23.19
C GLY A 248 -0.06 19.49 -24.32
N SER A 249 -1.37 19.36 -24.56
CA SER A 249 -1.94 18.45 -25.59
C SER A 249 -1.59 18.75 -27.04
N ILE A 250 -1.03 19.93 -27.33
CA ILE A 250 -0.53 20.29 -28.68
C ILE A 250 1.01 20.28 -28.76
N THR A 251 1.69 19.73 -27.76
CA THR A 251 3.14 19.47 -27.78
C THR A 251 3.43 18.02 -28.13
N PRO A 252 4.53 17.72 -28.85
CA PRO A 252 4.82 16.36 -29.31
C PRO A 252 5.08 15.37 -28.16
N VAL A 253 5.44 15.85 -26.98
CA VAL A 253 5.72 15.04 -25.78
C VAL A 253 4.48 14.48 -25.09
N PHE A 254 3.30 15.08 -25.30
CA PHE A 254 2.08 14.74 -24.54
C PHE A 254 1.63 13.29 -24.74
N HIS A 255 1.72 12.80 -25.97
CA HIS A 255 1.32 11.45 -26.38
C HIS A 255 2.44 10.41 -26.23
N GLN A 256 3.57 10.75 -25.61
CA GLN A 256 4.72 9.85 -25.50
C GLN A 256 4.70 9.09 -24.19
N GLU A 257 4.84 7.77 -24.28
CA GLU A 257 5.11 6.92 -23.12
C GLU A 257 6.58 7.07 -22.72
N MET A 258 6.83 7.45 -21.47
CA MET A 258 8.17 7.54 -20.89
C MET A 258 8.32 6.47 -19.82
N LEU A 259 9.43 5.75 -19.83
CA LEU A 259 9.68 4.70 -18.84
C LEU A 259 10.29 5.35 -17.60
N ASN A 260 9.63 5.25 -16.44
CA ASN A 260 10.15 5.82 -15.20
C ASN A 260 11.24 4.91 -14.58
N TYR A 261 12.41 4.87 -15.22
CA TYR A 261 13.62 4.22 -14.73
C TYR A 261 14.72 5.27 -14.50
N ARG A 262 15.72 4.92 -13.68
CA ARG A 262 16.83 5.83 -13.36
C ARG A 262 18.10 5.42 -14.07
N LEU A 263 18.82 6.43 -14.55
CA LEU A 263 20.22 6.33 -14.95
C LEU A 263 21.09 6.98 -13.88
N THR A 264 22.32 6.46 -13.71
CA THR A 264 23.38 7.13 -12.97
C THR A 264 24.47 7.58 -13.96
N PRO A 265 25.14 8.73 -13.76
CA PRO A 265 24.97 9.67 -12.65
C PRO A 265 23.61 10.39 -12.66
N SER A 266 23.11 10.77 -11.48
CA SER A 266 21.80 11.41 -11.32
C SER A 266 21.82 12.58 -10.34
N PHE A 267 20.86 13.49 -10.51
CA PHE A 267 20.45 14.39 -9.44
C PHE A 267 19.28 13.77 -8.65
N GLU A 268 19.38 13.83 -7.33
CA GLU A 268 18.47 13.24 -6.36
C GLU A 268 17.96 14.32 -5.40
N TYR A 269 16.69 14.23 -4.98
CA TYR A 269 16.17 15.08 -3.92
C TYR A 269 16.71 14.62 -2.56
N GLN A 270 17.17 15.57 -1.74
CA GLN A 270 17.61 15.33 -0.35
C GLN A 270 16.71 16.13 0.62
N PRO A 271 16.52 15.67 1.87
CA PRO A 271 15.73 16.41 2.87
C PRO A 271 16.29 17.79 3.13
N ASP A 272 15.42 18.77 3.39
CA ASP A 272 15.85 20.14 3.67
C ASP A 272 16.77 20.19 4.91
N PRO A 273 17.88 20.94 4.88
CA PRO A 273 18.89 20.86 5.92
C PRO A 273 18.38 21.17 7.33
N TRP A 274 17.48 22.14 7.47
CA TRP A 274 16.93 22.54 8.77
C TRP A 274 16.12 21.45 9.48
N ASN A 275 15.61 20.47 8.74
CA ASN A 275 14.92 19.29 9.28
C ASN A 275 15.89 18.21 9.81
N THR A 276 17.19 18.33 9.54
CA THR A 276 18.20 17.30 9.85
C THR A 276 19.45 17.82 10.57
N HIS A 277 19.71 19.12 10.53
CA HIS A 277 20.90 19.74 11.12
C HIS A 277 20.87 19.78 12.64
N VAL A 278 22.02 19.46 13.27
CA VAL A 278 22.21 19.52 14.72
C VAL A 278 23.18 20.65 15.05
N TRP A 279 22.66 21.70 15.67
CA TRP A 279 23.42 22.91 16.01
C TRP A 279 24.53 22.64 17.03
N LYS A 280 25.74 23.14 16.77
CA LYS A 280 26.93 22.87 17.59
C LYS A 280 27.14 23.88 18.73
N GLY A 281 26.48 25.05 18.69
CA GLY A 281 26.61 26.11 19.69
C GLY A 281 25.54 26.13 20.79
N VAL A 282 25.86 26.73 21.95
CA VAL A 282 24.89 27.02 23.03
C VAL A 282 24.07 28.28 22.69
N ASN A 283 23.28 28.18 21.61
CA ASN A 283 22.10 29.01 21.34
C ASN A 283 21.00 28.10 20.79
N GLY A 284 20.68 27.07 21.58
CA GLY A 284 19.64 26.10 21.27
C GLY A 284 18.24 26.65 21.49
N THR A 285 17.85 27.66 20.71
CA THR A 285 16.51 28.28 20.70
C THR A 285 15.66 27.88 19.49
N ALA A 286 16.23 27.35 18.41
CA ALA A 286 15.44 26.80 17.30
C ALA A 286 14.96 25.36 17.61
N VAL A 287 15.88 24.38 17.67
CA VAL A 287 15.52 22.95 17.81
C VAL A 287 14.85 22.63 19.15
N LYS A 288 15.25 23.28 20.27
CA LYS A 288 14.54 23.15 21.56
C LYS A 288 13.22 23.91 21.62
N PHE A 289 12.85 24.67 20.59
CA PHE A 289 11.52 25.26 20.46
C PHE A 289 10.69 24.46 19.47
N SER A 290 11.23 23.98 18.33
CA SER A 290 10.50 23.09 17.42
C SER A 290 10.19 21.72 18.03
N ALA A 291 11.16 21.04 18.65
CA ALA A 291 10.91 19.75 19.31
C ALA A 291 10.08 19.88 20.60
N LYS A 292 10.11 21.07 21.24
CA LYS A 292 9.31 21.35 22.44
C LYS A 292 7.92 21.90 22.12
N LEU A 293 7.71 22.60 21.00
CA LEU A 293 6.38 22.90 20.45
C LEU A 293 5.77 21.65 19.86
N MET A 294 6.48 20.83 19.08
CA MET A 294 5.94 19.54 18.65
C MET A 294 5.64 18.67 19.87
N GLY A 295 6.53 18.61 20.87
CA GLY A 295 6.27 17.91 22.12
C GLY A 295 5.06 18.47 22.91
N GLN A 296 4.91 19.79 23.02
CA GLN A 296 3.82 20.44 23.77
C GLN A 296 2.51 20.57 22.97
N ALA A 297 2.55 20.49 21.65
CA ALA A 297 1.40 20.46 20.75
C ALA A 297 0.90 19.03 20.53
N MET A 298 1.80 18.05 20.38
CA MET A 298 1.42 16.63 20.40
C MET A 298 0.89 16.22 21.78
N ALA A 299 1.49 16.69 22.88
CA ALA A 299 0.92 16.48 24.22
C ALA A 299 -0.43 17.21 24.47
N LYS A 300 -0.89 18.04 23.53
CA LYS A 300 -2.24 18.62 23.50
C LYS A 300 -3.18 17.95 22.49
N ARG A 301 -2.68 17.10 21.58
CA ARG A 301 -3.52 16.38 20.62
C ARG A 301 -4.06 15.11 21.27
N VAL A 302 -5.30 14.77 20.94
CA VAL A 302 -5.94 13.51 21.38
C VAL A 302 -5.16 12.34 20.77
N LYS A 303 -4.89 11.30 21.58
CA LYS A 303 -4.24 10.07 21.10
C LYS A 303 -5.22 9.24 20.28
N ALA A 304 -4.74 8.68 19.17
CA ALA A 304 -5.50 7.76 18.34
C ALA A 304 -4.69 6.47 18.11
N THR A 305 -5.06 5.40 18.79
CA THR A 305 -4.39 4.10 18.67
C THR A 305 -5.09 3.25 17.62
N ILE A 306 -4.36 2.89 16.56
CA ILE A 306 -4.85 2.09 15.45
C ILE A 306 -4.32 0.67 15.60
N LEU A 307 -5.20 -0.27 15.93
CA LEU A 307 -4.89 -1.68 16.07
C LEU A 307 -5.20 -2.42 14.77
N PHE A 308 -4.31 -3.33 14.35
CA PHE A 308 -4.55 -4.20 13.21
C PHE A 308 -4.27 -5.67 13.52
N ALA A 309 -4.98 -6.56 12.82
CA ALA A 309 -4.56 -7.95 12.66
C ALA A 309 -4.65 -8.35 11.19
N THR A 310 -3.65 -9.08 10.69
CA THR A 310 -3.54 -9.43 9.28
C THR A 310 -2.84 -10.76 9.05
N GLU A 311 -3.29 -11.50 8.04
CA GLU A 311 -2.62 -12.73 7.57
C GLU A 311 -1.74 -12.50 6.32
N THR A 312 -2.18 -11.59 5.43
CA THR A 312 -1.54 -11.34 4.12
C THR A 312 -0.96 -9.94 3.96
N GLY A 313 -1.09 -9.06 4.96
CA GLY A 313 -0.55 -7.69 4.96
C GLY A 313 -1.57 -6.59 4.68
N LYS A 314 -2.68 -6.88 3.98
CA LYS A 314 -3.69 -5.87 3.57
C LYS A 314 -4.19 -5.00 4.73
N SER A 315 -4.65 -5.62 5.83
CA SER A 315 -5.14 -4.90 7.01
C SER A 315 -4.07 -4.02 7.64
N GLN A 316 -2.81 -4.46 7.64
CA GLN A 316 -1.68 -3.67 8.13
C GLN A 316 -1.43 -2.45 7.24
N ASP A 317 -1.47 -2.59 5.91
CA ASP A 317 -1.23 -1.46 5.00
C ASP A 317 -2.39 -0.44 5.02
N TYR A 318 -3.63 -0.91 5.19
CA TYR A 318 -4.77 -0.04 5.47
C TYR A 318 -4.63 0.68 6.82
N ALA A 319 -4.22 0.00 7.90
CA ALA A 319 -3.95 0.63 9.20
C ALA A 319 -2.81 1.64 9.15
N LYS A 320 -1.71 1.35 8.42
CA LYS A 320 -0.62 2.31 8.17
C LYS A 320 -1.12 3.54 7.40
N THR A 321 -2.01 3.35 6.42
CA THR A 321 -2.58 4.45 5.63
C THR A 321 -3.53 5.30 6.47
N LEU A 322 -4.39 4.66 7.27
CA LEU A 322 -5.28 5.32 8.24
C LEU A 322 -4.47 6.18 9.23
N CYS A 323 -3.32 5.67 9.70
CA CYS A 323 -2.41 6.40 10.57
C CYS A 323 -1.90 7.70 9.94
N GLU A 324 -1.52 7.71 8.66
CA GLU A 324 -1.06 8.94 8.00
C GLU A 324 -2.18 9.99 7.84
N ILE A 325 -3.44 9.58 7.71
CA ILE A 325 -4.60 10.50 7.71
C ILE A 325 -4.81 11.06 9.12
N PHE A 326 -4.86 10.20 10.13
CA PHE A 326 -5.16 10.62 11.50
C PHE A 326 -4.09 11.54 12.09
N LYS A 327 -2.80 11.43 11.68
CA LYS A 327 -1.74 12.36 12.05
C LYS A 327 -2.01 13.84 11.74
N HIS A 328 -2.88 14.15 10.78
CA HIS A 328 -3.22 15.54 10.48
C HIS A 328 -3.87 16.23 11.71
N ALA A 329 -4.71 15.52 12.47
CA ALA A 329 -5.44 16.04 13.64
C ALA A 329 -5.03 15.43 15.01
N PHE A 330 -4.60 14.17 15.05
CA PHE A 330 -4.39 13.36 16.27
C PHE A 330 -2.91 12.97 16.49
N ASP A 331 -2.53 12.56 17.71
CA ASP A 331 -1.30 11.77 17.94
C ASP A 331 -1.60 10.31 17.57
N ALA A 332 -1.51 10.00 16.27
CA ALA A 332 -1.93 8.72 15.72
C ALA A 332 -0.78 7.70 15.69
N LYS A 333 -1.03 6.49 16.23
CA LYS A 333 -0.08 5.37 16.26
C LYS A 333 -0.71 4.13 15.65
N VAL A 334 0.11 3.24 15.11
CA VAL A 334 -0.33 1.96 14.54
C VAL A 334 0.45 0.81 15.17
N MET A 335 -0.26 -0.18 15.69
CA MET A 335 0.31 -1.34 16.38
C MET A 335 -0.43 -2.62 15.99
N SER A 336 0.30 -3.74 15.98
CA SER A 336 -0.31 -5.05 15.76
C SER A 336 -1.01 -5.52 17.03
N MET A 337 -2.16 -6.19 16.89
CA MET A 337 -2.94 -6.69 18.05
C MET A 337 -2.18 -7.70 18.91
N ASP A 338 -1.16 -8.40 18.36
CA ASP A 338 -0.28 -9.30 19.11
C ASP A 338 0.93 -8.60 19.77
N GLU A 339 1.20 -7.34 19.43
CA GLU A 339 2.25 -6.51 20.02
C GLU A 339 1.72 -5.50 21.06
N TYR A 340 0.39 -5.37 21.19
CA TYR A 340 -0.27 -4.38 22.05
C TYR A 340 -0.61 -4.96 23.43
N ASP A 341 -0.26 -4.25 24.52
CA ASP A 341 -0.65 -4.66 25.87
C ASP A 341 -2.11 -4.29 26.12
N THR A 342 -2.93 -5.31 26.33
CA THR A 342 -4.36 -5.19 26.58
C THR A 342 -4.74 -4.35 27.80
N VAL A 343 -3.83 -4.16 28.75
CA VAL A 343 -4.06 -3.32 29.94
C VAL A 343 -4.14 -1.83 29.57
N ASP A 344 -3.45 -1.40 28.50
CA ASP A 344 -3.45 0.01 28.08
C ASP A 344 -4.80 0.47 27.48
N LEU A 345 -5.69 -0.46 27.07
CA LEU A 345 -7.00 -0.17 26.48
C LEU A 345 -7.92 0.66 27.41
N GLU A 346 -7.84 0.46 28.73
CA GLU A 346 -8.60 1.26 29.72
C GLU A 346 -8.15 2.73 29.76
N HIS A 347 -7.00 3.06 29.16
CA HIS A 347 -6.39 4.38 29.16
C HIS A 347 -6.39 5.05 27.78
N GLU A 348 -6.96 4.39 26.76
CA GLU A 348 -7.06 4.94 25.40
C GLU A 348 -8.23 5.90 25.24
N THR A 349 -8.00 7.00 24.51
CA THR A 349 -9.04 7.98 24.19
C THR A 349 -9.82 7.63 22.92
N LEU A 350 -9.12 7.12 21.90
CA LEU A 350 -9.68 6.74 20.61
C LEU A 350 -8.96 5.50 20.08
N VAL A 351 -9.71 4.42 19.86
CA VAL A 351 -9.21 3.15 19.30
C VAL A 351 -9.86 2.90 17.94
N LEU A 352 -9.04 2.69 16.90
CA LEU A 352 -9.51 2.32 15.56
C LEU A 352 -9.01 0.93 15.22
N VAL A 353 -9.87 0.05 14.74
CA VAL A 353 -9.51 -1.34 14.45
C VAL A 353 -9.60 -1.62 12.95
N VAL A 354 -8.54 -2.15 12.34
CA VAL A 354 -8.52 -2.57 10.93
C VAL A 354 -8.07 -4.02 10.83
N THR A 355 -9.00 -4.95 10.65
CA THR A 355 -8.72 -6.35 11.03
C THR A 355 -9.33 -7.44 10.14
N SER A 356 -8.73 -8.63 10.25
CA SER A 356 -9.18 -9.90 9.66
C SER A 356 -9.22 -11.09 10.63
N THR A 357 -8.70 -11.00 11.87
CA THR A 357 -8.46 -12.17 12.75
C THR A 357 -8.48 -11.89 14.26
N VAL A 358 -8.92 -12.91 15.02
CA VAL A 358 -9.41 -12.91 16.43
C VAL A 358 -8.58 -12.16 17.49
N PHE A 359 -9.29 -11.48 18.40
CA PHE A 359 -8.84 -10.81 19.63
C PHE A 359 -9.92 -10.94 20.72
N ASN A 360 -9.57 -10.87 22.01
CA ASN A 360 -10.53 -11.04 23.12
C ASN A 360 -10.01 -10.38 24.42
N THR A 361 -10.70 -9.37 24.96
CA THR A 361 -10.31 -8.60 26.16
C THR A 361 -11.53 -8.07 26.93
N LEU A 362 -11.31 -7.33 28.02
CA LEU A 362 -12.32 -6.80 28.94
C LEU A 362 -12.23 -5.28 29.08
N PHE A 363 -13.40 -4.66 29.27
CA PHE A 363 -13.75 -3.26 29.60
C PHE A 363 -13.09 -2.11 28.82
N LEU A 364 -13.89 -1.19 28.27
CA LEU A 364 -13.45 -0.15 27.34
C LEU A 364 -14.18 1.19 27.56
N PRO A 365 -13.66 2.12 28.37
CA PRO A 365 -14.19 3.47 28.50
C PRO A 365 -13.75 4.40 27.34
N CYS A 366 -13.47 3.85 26.16
CA CYS A 366 -12.87 4.56 25.02
C CYS A 366 -13.85 4.73 23.86
N ARG A 367 -13.57 5.69 22.97
CA ARG A 367 -14.31 5.81 21.70
C ARG A 367 -13.71 4.94 20.60
N PHE A 368 -14.53 4.35 19.74
CA PHE A 368 -14.02 3.43 18.72
C PHE A 368 -14.75 3.42 17.37
N SER A 369 -14.11 2.82 16.36
CA SER A 369 -14.76 2.35 15.13
C SER A 369 -13.93 1.23 14.48
N VAL A 370 -14.58 0.31 13.78
CA VAL A 370 -13.97 -0.89 13.19
C VAL A 370 -14.10 -0.91 11.67
N PHE A 371 -13.06 -1.38 10.98
CA PHE A 371 -13.11 -1.75 9.56
C PHE A 371 -12.71 -3.21 9.37
N GLY A 372 -13.64 -4.02 8.85
CA GLY A 372 -13.44 -5.43 8.56
C GLY A 372 -13.01 -5.68 7.12
N LEU A 373 -11.92 -6.42 6.94
CA LEU A 373 -11.58 -7.01 5.64
C LEU A 373 -12.13 -8.44 5.60
N GLY A 374 -12.87 -8.76 4.53
CA GLY A 374 -13.46 -10.08 4.35
C GLY A 374 -13.63 -10.44 2.87
N SER A 375 -14.27 -11.57 2.62
CA SER A 375 -14.72 -11.97 1.29
C SER A 375 -16.09 -12.63 1.37
N ARG A 376 -17.06 -12.20 0.56
CA ARG A 376 -18.42 -12.79 0.51
C ARG A 376 -18.45 -14.24 0.01
N ALA A 377 -17.30 -14.79 -0.41
CA ALA A 377 -17.13 -16.23 -0.65
C ALA A 377 -17.15 -17.08 0.63
N TYR A 378 -16.93 -16.48 1.81
CA TYR A 378 -16.96 -17.17 3.09
C TYR A 378 -18.31 -16.96 3.79
N PRO A 379 -18.91 -17.99 4.42
CA PRO A 379 -20.22 -17.87 5.07
C PRO A 379 -20.29 -16.81 6.17
N HIS A 380 -19.16 -16.57 6.84
CA HIS A 380 -19.02 -15.65 7.96
C HIS A 380 -18.26 -14.39 7.51
N PHE A 381 -18.88 -13.62 6.60
CA PHE A 381 -18.31 -12.38 6.06
C PHE A 381 -17.98 -11.39 7.18
N CYS A 382 -16.76 -10.82 7.16
CA CYS A 382 -16.24 -9.87 8.15
C CYS A 382 -16.43 -10.26 9.63
N ALA A 383 -16.69 -11.54 9.94
CA ALA A 383 -17.23 -11.96 11.24
C ALA A 383 -16.33 -11.61 12.43
N PHE A 384 -15.01 -11.55 12.25
CA PHE A 384 -14.17 -11.07 13.33
C PHE A 384 -14.32 -9.57 13.62
N ALA A 385 -14.40 -8.73 12.58
CA ALA A 385 -14.63 -7.31 12.77
C ALA A 385 -15.99 -7.04 13.44
N HIS A 386 -17.03 -7.80 13.09
CA HIS A 386 -18.31 -7.78 13.81
C HIS A 386 -18.14 -8.16 15.28
N ALA A 387 -17.40 -9.23 15.60
CA ALA A 387 -17.14 -9.63 16.97
C ALA A 387 -16.40 -8.55 17.78
N VAL A 388 -15.44 -7.83 17.18
CA VAL A 388 -14.78 -6.68 17.84
C VAL A 388 -15.74 -5.52 18.04
N ASP A 389 -16.50 -5.15 17.02
CA ASP A 389 -17.42 -4.01 17.08
C ASP A 389 -18.53 -4.22 18.11
N THR A 390 -19.09 -5.43 18.19
CA THR A 390 -20.02 -5.84 19.26
C THR A 390 -19.35 -5.87 20.62
N LEU A 391 -18.20 -6.55 20.76
CA LEU A 391 -17.51 -6.67 22.05
C LEU A 391 -17.10 -5.30 22.60
N PHE A 392 -16.64 -4.39 21.75
CA PHE A 392 -16.23 -3.04 22.18
C PHE A 392 -17.41 -2.22 22.72
N GLU A 393 -18.61 -2.40 22.15
CA GLU A 393 -19.85 -1.80 22.66
C GLU A 393 -20.33 -2.46 23.97
N GLU A 394 -20.32 -3.80 24.04
CA GLU A 394 -20.67 -4.56 25.26
C GLU A 394 -19.76 -4.23 26.45
N LEU A 395 -18.51 -3.87 26.18
CA LEU A 395 -17.51 -3.46 27.17
C LEU A 395 -17.57 -1.98 27.56
N GLY A 396 -18.56 -1.23 27.06
CA GLY A 396 -18.82 0.16 27.43
C GLY A 396 -18.25 1.22 26.48
N GLY A 397 -17.71 0.83 25.34
CA GLY A 397 -17.11 1.74 24.37
C GLY A 397 -18.15 2.54 23.57
N GLU A 398 -17.81 3.78 23.22
CA GLU A 398 -18.68 4.66 22.42
C GLU A 398 -18.31 4.58 20.92
N ARG A 399 -19.19 4.02 20.09
CA ARG A 399 -18.95 3.88 18.64
C ARG A 399 -19.11 5.23 17.91
N ILE A 400 -18.02 5.77 17.36
CA ILE A 400 -17.98 7.03 16.60
C ILE A 400 -18.63 6.90 15.21
N LEU A 401 -18.40 5.77 14.54
CA LEU A 401 -18.94 5.48 13.22
C LEU A 401 -19.25 3.99 13.12
N ARG A 402 -20.39 3.66 12.49
CA ARG A 402 -20.76 2.28 12.14
C ARG A 402 -19.58 1.55 11.47
N MET A 403 -19.39 0.28 11.85
CA MET A 403 -18.38 -0.58 11.25
C MET A 403 -18.43 -0.56 9.72
N GLY A 404 -17.26 -0.44 9.08
CA GLY A 404 -17.10 -0.56 7.64
C GLY A 404 -16.67 -1.97 7.22
N GLU A 405 -17.04 -2.36 6.00
CA GLU A 405 -16.77 -3.69 5.43
C GLU A 405 -16.09 -3.57 4.06
N GLY A 406 -15.01 -4.30 3.84
CA GLY A 406 -14.31 -4.37 2.55
C GLY A 406 -14.30 -5.79 1.98
N ASP A 407 -15.11 -6.05 0.95
CA ASP A 407 -15.16 -7.33 0.24
C ASP A 407 -14.03 -7.45 -0.79
N GLU A 408 -13.15 -8.42 -0.61
CA GLU A 408 -12.06 -8.76 -1.55
C GLU A 408 -12.54 -9.02 -2.99
N LEU A 409 -13.80 -9.45 -3.16
CA LEU A 409 -14.38 -9.74 -4.47
C LEU A 409 -14.82 -8.47 -5.24
N CYS A 410 -15.10 -7.37 -4.51
CA CYS A 410 -15.62 -6.14 -5.09
C CYS A 410 -15.34 -4.92 -4.19
N GLY A 411 -14.53 -3.97 -4.69
CA GLY A 411 -14.44 -2.63 -4.08
C GLY A 411 -13.72 -2.53 -2.73
N GLN A 412 -13.01 -3.56 -2.25
CA GLN A 412 -12.35 -3.57 -0.93
C GLN A 412 -11.58 -2.28 -0.56
N GLU A 413 -10.83 -1.71 -1.51
CA GLU A 413 -10.07 -0.46 -1.31
C GLU A 413 -10.95 0.79 -1.35
N GLU A 414 -11.99 0.81 -2.19
CA GLU A 414 -12.95 1.90 -2.28
C GLU A 414 -13.81 2.01 -1.00
N SER A 415 -14.28 0.87 -0.47
CA SER A 415 -14.96 0.79 0.82
C SER A 415 -14.06 1.28 1.96
N PHE A 416 -12.78 0.86 1.97
CA PHE A 416 -11.81 1.33 2.97
C PHE A 416 -11.60 2.85 2.86
N ARG A 417 -11.34 3.38 1.66
CA ARG A 417 -11.18 4.83 1.45
C ARG A 417 -12.43 5.60 1.89
N THR A 418 -13.62 5.11 1.58
CA THR A 418 -14.88 5.75 1.97
C THR A 418 -15.08 5.76 3.48
N TRP A 419 -14.85 4.63 4.16
CA TRP A 419 -14.91 4.54 5.62
C TRP A 419 -13.84 5.42 6.27
N ALA A 420 -12.60 5.40 5.79
CA ALA A 420 -11.48 6.16 6.34
C ALA A 420 -11.73 7.68 6.31
N LYS A 421 -12.32 8.21 5.23
CA LYS A 421 -12.75 9.62 5.16
C LYS A 421 -13.85 9.94 6.17
N LYS A 422 -14.88 9.08 6.25
CA LYS A 422 -16.02 9.26 7.17
C LYS A 422 -15.59 9.19 8.64
N VAL A 423 -14.75 8.21 9.02
CA VAL A 423 -14.31 8.02 10.41
C VAL A 423 -13.34 9.10 10.85
N PHE A 424 -12.48 9.60 9.94
CA PHE A 424 -11.63 10.75 10.22
C PHE A 424 -12.47 12.01 10.51
N LYS A 425 -13.45 12.33 9.66
CA LYS A 425 -14.34 13.47 9.89
C LYS A 425 -15.16 13.31 11.17
N ALA A 426 -15.78 12.16 11.39
CA ALA A 426 -16.55 11.88 12.60
C ALA A 426 -15.71 11.99 13.88
N ALA A 427 -14.46 11.48 13.88
CA ALA A 427 -13.56 11.63 15.01
C ALA A 427 -13.15 13.08 15.25
N CYS A 428 -12.85 13.85 14.18
CA CYS A 428 -12.57 15.28 14.26
C CYS A 428 -13.72 16.04 14.96
N ASP A 429 -14.96 15.79 14.54
CA ASP A 429 -16.15 16.43 15.10
C ASP A 429 -16.39 16.02 16.58
N VAL A 430 -16.26 14.72 16.88
CA VAL A 430 -16.50 14.14 18.22
C VAL A 430 -15.45 14.54 19.27
N PHE A 431 -14.24 14.90 18.84
CA PHE A 431 -13.18 15.41 19.72
C PHE A 431 -12.98 16.94 19.61
N CYS A 432 -13.80 17.63 18.81
CA CYS A 432 -13.68 19.07 18.53
C CYS A 432 -12.25 19.47 18.08
N VAL A 433 -11.66 18.67 17.18
CA VAL A 433 -10.35 18.92 16.58
C VAL A 433 -10.49 18.93 15.06
N GLY A 434 -9.90 19.90 14.36
CA GLY A 434 -9.90 19.90 12.89
C GLY A 434 -10.07 21.25 12.21
N ASP A 435 -10.33 22.34 12.94
CA ASP A 435 -10.53 23.66 12.33
C ASP A 435 -9.31 24.16 11.52
N ASP A 436 -8.10 23.78 11.93
CA ASP A 436 -6.84 24.05 11.22
C ASP A 436 -6.46 22.97 10.18
N VAL A 437 -7.29 21.94 9.98
CA VAL A 437 -6.94 20.76 9.17
C VAL A 437 -7.53 20.85 7.77
N ASN A 438 -6.65 20.92 6.77
CA ASN A 438 -7.06 20.80 5.38
C ASN A 438 -7.53 19.36 5.08
N ILE A 439 -8.85 19.19 5.00
CA ILE A 439 -9.52 17.89 4.76
C ILE A 439 -9.15 17.30 3.39
N GLU A 440 -8.92 18.12 2.36
CA GLU A 440 -8.49 17.64 1.04
C GLU A 440 -7.09 17.01 1.11
N LYS A 441 -6.13 17.69 1.74
CA LYS A 441 -4.76 17.17 1.96
C LYS A 441 -4.73 15.92 2.84
N ALA A 442 -5.64 15.82 3.83
CA ALA A 442 -5.82 14.61 4.62
C ALA A 442 -6.39 13.46 3.76
N ASN A 443 -7.34 13.76 2.86
CA ASN A 443 -7.91 12.81 1.91
C ASN A 443 -6.91 12.33 0.85
N ASP A 444 -6.01 13.20 0.36
CA ASP A 444 -4.97 12.82 -0.61
C ASP A 444 -3.98 11.80 -0.03
N SER A 445 -3.81 11.79 1.30
CA SER A 445 -2.98 10.82 2.02
C SER A 445 -3.52 9.37 1.93
N LEU A 446 -4.76 9.16 1.47
CA LEU A 446 -5.31 7.84 1.10
C LEU A 446 -4.79 7.32 -0.24
N ILE A 447 -4.28 8.20 -1.10
CA ILE A 447 -3.84 7.89 -2.47
C ILE A 447 -2.31 7.90 -2.54
N SER A 448 -1.66 8.88 -1.91
CA SER A 448 -0.21 8.97 -1.79
C SER A 448 0.20 9.62 -0.47
N ASN A 449 0.88 8.87 0.40
CA ASN A 449 1.33 9.33 1.72
C ASN A 449 2.85 9.28 1.88
N ASP A 450 3.37 9.75 3.01
CA ASP A 450 4.82 9.76 3.28
C ASP A 450 5.45 8.39 3.49
N ARG A 451 4.67 7.31 3.64
CA ARG A 451 5.19 5.94 3.66
C ARG A 451 5.26 5.29 2.28
N SER A 452 4.60 5.86 1.28
CA SER A 452 4.77 5.45 -0.12
C SER A 452 6.25 5.54 -0.51
N TRP A 453 6.64 4.76 -1.52
CA TRP A 453 8.01 4.80 -2.02
C TRP A 453 8.31 6.20 -2.55
N LYS A 454 9.21 6.92 -1.87
CA LYS A 454 9.75 8.20 -2.32
C LYS A 454 11.24 8.06 -2.58
N LYS A 455 11.66 8.57 -3.74
CA LYS A 455 13.04 8.58 -4.25
C LYS A 455 14.06 9.07 -3.22
N SER A 456 13.70 10.09 -2.44
CA SER A 456 14.48 10.72 -1.37
C SER A 456 14.48 9.98 -0.02
N LYS A 457 13.63 8.97 0.16
CA LYS A 457 13.42 8.26 1.44
C LYS A 457 14.03 6.86 1.48
N PHE A 458 14.14 6.20 0.34
CA PHE A 458 14.66 4.84 0.23
C PHE A 458 15.87 4.80 -0.70
N ARG A 459 17.06 4.48 -0.15
CA ARG A 459 18.27 4.23 -0.93
C ARG A 459 18.45 2.73 -1.20
N MET A 460 18.85 2.38 -2.42
CA MET A 460 19.29 1.02 -2.72
C MET A 460 20.72 0.85 -2.20
N THR A 461 20.97 -0.22 -1.46
CA THR A 461 22.27 -0.51 -0.83
C THR A 461 22.81 -1.82 -1.36
N TYR A 462 24.05 -1.82 -1.83
CA TYR A 462 24.71 -3.04 -2.28
C TYR A 462 24.95 -3.98 -1.10
N THR A 463 24.53 -5.24 -1.24
CA THR A 463 24.89 -6.33 -0.35
C THR A 463 25.77 -7.28 -1.17
N ALA A 464 26.98 -7.57 -0.67
CA ALA A 464 27.98 -8.36 -1.41
C ALA A 464 27.49 -9.77 -1.74
N GLU A 465 26.62 -10.32 -0.88
CA GLU A 465 25.89 -11.55 -1.12
C GLU A 465 24.39 -11.25 -0.99
N ALA A 466 23.58 -11.86 -1.87
CA ALA A 466 22.14 -11.89 -1.65
C ALA A 466 21.85 -12.75 -0.40
N PRO A 467 20.94 -12.33 0.50
CA PRO A 467 20.56 -13.17 1.63
C PRO A 467 20.05 -14.51 1.12
N THR A 468 20.46 -15.60 1.77
CA THR A 468 19.96 -16.94 1.42
C THR A 468 18.42 -16.94 1.40
N LEU A 469 17.81 -17.80 0.60
CA LEU A 469 16.34 -17.81 0.42
C LEU A 469 15.58 -17.89 1.76
N THR A 470 16.15 -18.58 2.76
CA THR A 470 15.67 -18.66 4.15
C THR A 470 15.85 -17.34 4.94
N GLN A 471 16.97 -16.63 4.79
CA GLN A 471 17.18 -15.31 5.41
C GLN A 471 16.29 -14.24 4.78
N GLY A 472 16.15 -14.22 3.44
CA GLY A 472 15.28 -13.29 2.73
C GLY A 472 13.81 -13.45 3.13
N THR A 473 13.31 -14.69 3.15
CA THR A 473 11.93 -14.98 3.59
C THR A 473 11.69 -14.66 5.08
N LEU A 474 12.67 -14.90 5.96
CA LEU A 474 12.63 -14.44 7.36
C LEU A 474 12.50 -12.91 7.47
N LEU A 475 13.31 -12.16 6.70
CA LEU A 475 13.30 -10.69 6.75
C LEU A 475 11.96 -10.09 6.30
N ILE A 476 11.34 -10.68 5.27
CA ILE A 476 10.06 -10.27 4.69
C ILE A 476 8.88 -10.67 5.59
N HIS A 477 8.77 -11.95 5.96
CA HIS A 477 7.60 -12.46 6.66
C HIS A 477 7.67 -12.36 8.19
N LYS A 478 8.82 -11.94 8.74
CA LYS A 478 9.10 -11.84 10.20
C LYS A 478 8.86 -13.14 10.98
N LYS A 479 8.83 -14.29 10.29
CA LYS A 479 8.63 -15.63 10.85
C LYS A 479 9.89 -16.47 10.66
N LYS A 480 10.21 -17.31 11.64
CA LYS A 480 11.39 -18.19 11.60
C LYS A 480 11.20 -19.28 10.55
N VAL A 481 11.86 -19.12 9.40
CA VAL A 481 11.87 -20.07 8.28
C VAL A 481 13.05 -21.04 8.42
N TYR A 482 12.88 -22.28 7.97
CA TYR A 482 13.89 -23.33 7.95
C TYR A 482 14.10 -23.82 6.51
N GLY A 483 15.33 -24.17 6.14
CA GLY A 483 15.63 -24.80 4.85
C GLY A 483 15.42 -26.32 4.93
N ALA A 484 14.30 -26.82 4.39
CA ALA A 484 14.09 -28.25 4.20
C ALA A 484 14.77 -28.73 2.90
N LYS A 485 15.23 -29.98 2.85
CA LYS A 485 15.70 -30.61 1.61
C LYS A 485 14.54 -31.25 0.87
N PHE A 486 14.43 -30.94 -0.42
CA PHE A 486 13.50 -31.61 -1.34
C PHE A 486 14.02 -33.01 -1.66
N LEU A 487 13.17 -34.03 -1.48
CA LEU A 487 13.53 -35.43 -1.70
C LEU A 487 12.96 -35.95 -3.02
N MET A 488 11.67 -35.71 -3.32
CA MET A 488 11.03 -36.26 -4.51
C MET A 488 9.75 -35.52 -4.89
N ARG A 489 9.46 -35.42 -6.20
CA ARG A 489 8.12 -35.13 -6.76
C ARG A 489 7.54 -36.38 -7.40
N GLN A 490 6.23 -36.61 -7.23
CA GLN A 490 5.46 -37.63 -7.93
C GLN A 490 4.19 -37.02 -8.53
N ASN A 491 3.98 -37.15 -9.86
CA ASN A 491 2.66 -36.84 -10.43
C ASN A 491 1.66 -37.95 -10.03
N LEU A 492 0.58 -37.56 -9.36
CA LEU A 492 -0.46 -38.44 -8.84
C LEU A 492 -1.64 -38.61 -9.78
N GLN A 493 -1.71 -37.85 -10.89
CA GLN A 493 -2.74 -38.00 -11.92
C GLN A 493 -2.25 -38.86 -13.09
N SER A 494 -3.19 -39.42 -13.85
CA SER A 494 -2.85 -40.12 -15.08
C SER A 494 -2.33 -39.16 -16.16
N ALA A 495 -1.44 -39.66 -17.04
CA ALA A 495 -0.87 -38.89 -18.16
C ALA A 495 -1.90 -38.36 -19.18
N ARG A 496 -3.18 -38.74 -19.05
CA ARG A 496 -4.30 -38.24 -19.87
C ARG A 496 -4.98 -37.01 -19.26
N SER A 497 -4.59 -36.61 -18.06
CA SER A 497 -5.18 -35.43 -17.42
C SER A 497 -4.60 -34.13 -17.97
N LYS A 498 -5.44 -33.11 -18.08
CA LYS A 498 -5.02 -31.72 -18.32
C LYS A 498 -4.48 -31.02 -17.06
N TYR A 499 -4.51 -31.69 -15.92
CA TYR A 499 -4.03 -31.17 -14.64
C TYR A 499 -2.86 -32.02 -14.15
N VAL A 500 -2.10 -31.47 -13.20
CA VAL A 500 -0.95 -32.14 -12.57
C VAL A 500 -1.15 -32.03 -11.07
N PHE A 501 -1.24 -33.16 -10.36
CA PHE A 501 -1.15 -33.18 -8.89
C PHE A 501 0.21 -33.71 -8.50
N ILE A 502 0.99 -32.94 -7.75
CA ILE A 502 2.36 -33.31 -7.38
C ILE A 502 2.41 -33.66 -5.90
N GLY A 503 2.59 -34.94 -5.59
CA GLY A 503 3.06 -35.36 -4.28
C GLY A 503 4.51 -34.91 -4.12
N VAL A 504 4.73 -33.78 -3.45
CA VAL A 504 6.06 -33.34 -3.02
C VAL A 504 6.40 -34.04 -1.71
N ARG A 505 7.53 -34.73 -1.64
CA ARG A 505 8.11 -35.21 -0.39
C ARG A 505 9.28 -34.29 -0.03
N LEU A 506 9.02 -33.37 0.89
CA LEU A 506 10.07 -32.84 1.76
C LEU A 506 10.38 -33.88 2.83
N LYS A 507 11.23 -33.58 3.83
CA LYS A 507 11.34 -34.45 5.00
C LYS A 507 10.00 -34.61 5.77
N ASP A 508 8.96 -33.82 5.40
CA ASP A 508 7.64 -33.75 6.06
C ASP A 508 6.38 -33.57 5.13
N TYR A 509 6.28 -32.56 4.24
CA TYR A 509 4.96 -32.02 3.74
C TYR A 509 4.71 -31.95 2.20
N VAL A 510 3.44 -31.74 1.78
CA VAL A 510 2.86 -31.80 0.39
C VAL A 510 1.83 -30.65 0.08
N CYS A 511 1.82 -30.02 -1.12
CA CYS A 511 0.80 -29.02 -1.61
C CYS A 511 0.58 -29.00 -3.17
N PHE A 512 -0.45 -28.30 -3.72
CA PHE A 512 -0.96 -28.38 -5.15
C PHE A 512 -1.62 -27.06 -5.71
N PHE A 513 -1.94 -26.87 -7.04
CA PHE A 513 -3.12 -26.12 -7.66
C PHE A 513 -3.18 -25.97 -9.24
N ARG A 514 -4.18 -25.23 -9.82
CA ARG A 514 -4.87 -25.33 -11.15
C ARG A 514 -4.66 -24.15 -12.18
N LEU A 515 -5.02 -24.34 -13.47
CA LEU A 515 -5.18 -23.35 -14.58
C LEU A 515 -6.48 -23.55 -15.42
N ASP A 516 -6.94 -22.51 -16.19
CA ASP A 516 -7.70 -22.54 -17.48
C ASP A 516 -8.17 -21.10 -17.91
N GLY A 517 -8.00 -20.66 -19.18
CA GLY A 517 -8.47 -19.37 -19.75
C GLY A 517 -7.92 -19.03 -21.16
N GLU A 518 -8.47 -18.04 -21.90
CA GLU A 518 -8.04 -17.67 -23.28
C GLU A 518 -6.91 -16.62 -23.38
N GLY A 519 -6.45 -16.07 -22.24
CA GLY A 519 -5.28 -15.19 -22.19
C GLY A 519 -3.95 -15.96 -22.15
N PRO A 520 -2.80 -15.26 -22.04
CA PRO A 520 -1.51 -15.89 -21.76
C PRO A 520 -1.57 -16.73 -20.47
N VAL A 521 -0.87 -17.86 -20.47
CA VAL A 521 -0.93 -18.84 -19.36
C VAL A 521 -0.21 -18.28 -18.12
N HIS A 522 -0.96 -17.98 -17.06
CA HIS A 522 -0.42 -17.52 -15.78
C HIS A 522 -0.20 -18.69 -14.82
N HIS A 523 1.05 -18.97 -14.46
CA HIS A 523 1.40 -20.03 -13.52
C HIS A 523 1.34 -19.54 -12.06
N GLY A 524 0.75 -20.34 -11.17
CA GLY A 524 0.76 -20.05 -9.73
C GLY A 524 2.18 -20.18 -9.15
N VAL A 525 2.67 -19.11 -8.51
CA VAL A 525 4.10 -18.96 -8.13
C VAL A 525 4.64 -20.15 -7.32
N CYS A 526 4.01 -20.47 -6.19
CA CYS A 526 4.49 -21.55 -5.31
C CYS A 526 4.34 -22.94 -5.96
N SER A 527 3.23 -23.19 -6.68
CA SER A 527 2.94 -24.50 -7.25
C SER A 527 3.78 -24.81 -8.49
N SER A 528 4.11 -23.82 -9.34
CA SER A 528 5.04 -24.01 -10.45
C SER A 528 6.49 -24.16 -9.96
N TRP A 529 6.89 -23.36 -8.96
CA TRP A 529 8.21 -23.48 -8.34
C TRP A 529 8.43 -24.86 -7.70
N LEU A 530 7.48 -25.35 -6.88
CA LEU A 530 7.53 -26.71 -6.32
C LEU A 530 7.56 -27.81 -7.40
N ASN A 531 6.99 -27.56 -8.59
CA ASN A 531 7.07 -28.48 -9.72
C ASN A 531 8.44 -28.47 -10.40
N SER A 532 9.16 -27.33 -10.41
CA SER A 532 10.48 -27.21 -11.05
C SER A 532 11.64 -27.74 -10.20
N LEU A 533 11.43 -28.06 -8.92
CA LEU A 533 12.50 -28.52 -8.03
C LEU A 533 13.11 -29.87 -8.41
N GLU A 534 14.42 -29.98 -8.18
CA GLU A 534 15.22 -31.19 -8.32
C GLU A 534 15.65 -31.76 -6.95
N GLU A 535 16.04 -33.04 -6.92
CA GLU A 535 16.45 -33.71 -5.68
C GLU A 535 17.66 -33.01 -5.04
N GLY A 536 17.55 -32.68 -3.75
CA GLY A 536 18.57 -31.93 -3.02
C GLY A 536 18.36 -30.41 -2.98
N ASP A 537 17.38 -29.85 -3.70
CA ASP A 537 17.02 -28.44 -3.60
C ASP A 537 16.60 -28.02 -2.18
N THR A 538 16.78 -26.73 -1.88
CA THR A 538 16.45 -26.16 -0.55
C THR A 538 15.12 -25.42 -0.60
N VAL A 539 14.16 -25.90 0.19
CA VAL A 539 12.80 -25.37 0.29
C VAL A 539 12.66 -24.60 1.61
N PRO A 540 12.51 -23.26 1.60
CA PRO A 540 12.22 -22.49 2.80
C PRO A 540 10.79 -22.76 3.24
N CYS A 541 10.60 -23.29 4.45
CA CYS A 541 9.29 -23.53 5.02
C CYS A 541 9.28 -23.31 6.53
N PHE A 542 8.08 -23.22 7.11
CA PHE A 542 7.87 -23.25 8.56
C PHE A 542 6.58 -24.03 8.84
N VAL A 543 6.45 -24.55 10.06
CA VAL A 543 5.26 -25.30 10.49
C VAL A 543 4.29 -24.35 11.18
N ARG A 544 3.11 -24.14 10.59
CA ARG A 544 1.94 -23.57 11.29
C ARG A 544 1.13 -24.75 11.83
N GLY A 545 1.08 -24.91 13.15
CA GLY A 545 0.26 -25.95 13.77
C GLY A 545 -1.23 -25.64 13.61
N ALA A 546 -2.02 -26.65 13.24
CA ALA A 546 -3.49 -26.59 13.26
C ALA A 546 -4.03 -27.37 14.49
N PRO A 547 -4.13 -26.75 15.69
CA PRO A 547 -4.57 -27.46 16.90
C PRO A 547 -6.03 -27.93 16.80
N THR A 548 -6.87 -27.18 16.08
CA THR A 548 -8.28 -27.46 15.80
C THR A 548 -8.50 -28.50 14.69
N PHE A 549 -7.45 -28.95 13.99
CA PHE A 549 -7.54 -29.97 12.94
C PHE A 549 -6.64 -31.18 13.23
N ARG A 550 -6.66 -31.64 14.49
CA ARG A 550 -5.97 -32.85 14.93
C ARG A 550 -6.96 -34.00 15.10
N MET A 551 -6.49 -35.23 14.94
CA MET A 551 -7.25 -36.41 15.38
C MET A 551 -7.61 -36.31 16.87
N PRO A 552 -8.69 -36.96 17.32
CA PRO A 552 -9.11 -36.90 18.71
C PRO A 552 -8.07 -37.55 19.63
N LYS A 553 -8.00 -37.08 20.88
CA LYS A 553 -7.09 -37.68 21.89
C LYS A 553 -7.50 -39.11 22.24
N ASP A 554 -8.80 -39.36 22.30
CA ASP A 554 -9.35 -40.71 22.39
C ASP A 554 -9.39 -41.33 20.99
N SER A 555 -8.66 -42.43 20.80
CA SER A 555 -8.63 -43.13 19.52
C SER A 555 -9.84 -44.03 19.27
N GLN A 556 -10.75 -44.20 20.25
CA GLN A 556 -11.98 -45.00 20.15
C GLN A 556 -13.20 -44.24 19.60
N VAL A 557 -13.21 -42.91 19.56
CA VAL A 557 -14.33 -42.17 18.96
C VAL A 557 -14.31 -42.23 17.43
N PRO A 558 -15.46 -42.39 16.75
CA PRO A 558 -15.51 -42.52 15.31
C PRO A 558 -15.20 -41.19 14.61
N CYS A 559 -14.51 -41.26 13.46
CA CYS A 559 -14.14 -40.08 12.66
C CYS A 559 -14.67 -40.20 11.23
N ILE A 560 -15.33 -39.14 10.74
CA ILE A 560 -15.76 -39.00 9.34
C ILE A 560 -14.86 -37.96 8.65
N LEU A 561 -14.15 -38.35 7.60
CA LEU A 561 -13.18 -37.52 6.88
C LEU A 561 -13.74 -37.15 5.50
N ILE A 562 -13.95 -35.86 5.23
CA ILE A 562 -14.62 -35.35 4.02
C ILE A 562 -13.70 -34.37 3.30
N GLY A 563 -13.26 -34.72 2.09
CA GLY A 563 -12.32 -33.88 1.35
C GLY A 563 -12.16 -34.27 -0.11
N PRO A 564 -12.83 -33.58 -1.04
CA PRO A 564 -12.66 -33.82 -2.46
C PRO A 564 -11.36 -33.22 -3.01
N GLY A 565 -10.79 -33.87 -4.04
CA GLY A 565 -9.57 -33.44 -4.70
C GLY A 565 -8.41 -33.32 -3.71
N THR A 566 -7.82 -32.13 -3.61
CA THR A 566 -6.68 -31.85 -2.74
C THR A 566 -7.04 -31.80 -1.25
N GLY A 567 -8.35 -31.72 -0.89
CA GLY A 567 -8.83 -31.82 0.49
C GLY A 567 -8.55 -33.17 1.16
N ILE A 568 -8.10 -34.19 0.43
CA ILE A 568 -7.62 -35.45 1.01
C ILE A 568 -6.24 -35.31 1.71
N ALA A 569 -5.52 -34.22 1.49
CA ALA A 569 -4.12 -34.06 1.92
C ALA A 569 -3.88 -34.29 3.44
N PRO A 570 -4.59 -33.65 4.39
CA PRO A 570 -4.37 -33.90 5.81
C PRO A 570 -4.81 -35.32 6.20
N PHE A 571 -5.86 -35.87 5.58
CA PHE A 571 -6.33 -37.22 5.87
C PHE A 571 -5.30 -38.30 5.52
N ARG A 572 -4.40 -38.03 4.57
CA ARG A 572 -3.26 -38.91 4.30
C ARG A 572 -2.37 -39.11 5.52
N SER A 573 -2.12 -38.05 6.29
CA SER A 573 -1.42 -38.16 7.57
C SER A 573 -2.24 -38.91 8.62
N PHE A 574 -3.56 -38.72 8.67
CA PHE A 574 -4.44 -39.41 9.62
C PHE A 574 -4.44 -40.93 9.40
N TRP A 575 -4.63 -41.39 8.15
CA TRP A 575 -4.62 -42.83 7.88
C TRP A 575 -3.24 -43.45 8.03
N GLN A 576 -2.16 -42.71 7.73
CA GLN A 576 -0.79 -43.19 7.96
C GLN A 576 -0.45 -43.28 9.45
N GLN A 577 -0.89 -42.31 10.26
CA GLN A 577 -0.72 -42.37 11.71
C GLN A 577 -1.53 -43.53 12.31
N ARG A 578 -2.78 -43.74 11.87
CA ARG A 578 -3.59 -44.90 12.30
C ARG A 578 -3.00 -46.24 11.85
N LEU A 579 -2.44 -46.33 10.63
CA LEU A 579 -1.68 -47.51 10.18
C LEU A 579 -0.48 -47.78 11.12
N TYR A 580 0.31 -46.74 11.40
CA TYR A 580 1.45 -46.83 12.32
C TYR A 580 1.01 -47.27 13.73
N ASP A 581 -0.08 -46.72 14.25
CA ASP A 581 -0.61 -47.07 15.57
C ASP A 581 -1.09 -48.53 15.63
N ILE A 582 -1.78 -49.03 14.60
CA ILE A 582 -2.17 -50.44 14.52
C ILE A 582 -0.93 -51.36 14.45
N GLU A 583 0.08 -51.00 13.66
CA GLU A 583 1.30 -51.79 13.44
C GLU A 583 2.24 -51.80 14.66
N ASN A 584 2.31 -50.71 15.44
CA ASN A 584 3.31 -50.53 16.50
C ASN A 584 2.74 -50.51 17.93
N LYS A 585 1.44 -50.21 18.10
CA LYS A 585 0.77 -50.13 19.42
C LYS A 585 -0.35 -51.16 19.60
N GLY A 586 -0.83 -51.77 18.51
CA GLY A 586 -1.80 -52.86 18.51
C GLY A 586 -3.23 -52.45 18.16
N ARG A 587 -3.94 -53.38 17.51
CA ARG A 587 -5.26 -53.18 16.88
C ARG A 587 -6.40 -52.74 17.82
N LEU A 588 -6.33 -53.07 19.11
CA LEU A 588 -7.40 -52.80 20.09
C LEU A 588 -7.60 -51.30 20.43
N LEU A 589 -6.72 -50.42 19.97
CA LEU A 589 -6.70 -49.02 20.38
C LEU A 589 -7.52 -48.06 19.50
N ALA A 590 -8.05 -48.49 18.35
CA ALA A 590 -8.55 -47.57 17.32
C ALA A 590 -9.92 -47.95 16.73
N CYS A 591 -10.88 -47.03 16.80
CA CYS A 591 -12.11 -47.12 16.01
C CYS A 591 -11.82 -46.80 14.52
N PRO A 592 -12.25 -47.66 13.57
CA PRO A 592 -12.05 -47.42 12.13
C PRO A 592 -12.80 -46.19 11.61
N MET A 593 -12.13 -45.40 10.77
CA MET A 593 -12.64 -44.13 10.24
C MET A 593 -13.51 -44.33 8.99
N ILE A 594 -14.24 -43.30 8.55
CA ILE A 594 -14.92 -43.28 7.24
C ILE A 594 -14.28 -42.19 6.37
N LEU A 595 -13.96 -42.50 5.12
CA LEU A 595 -13.51 -41.51 4.14
C LEU A 595 -14.60 -41.23 3.11
N VAL A 596 -14.93 -39.95 2.91
CA VAL A 596 -15.82 -39.43 1.88
C VAL A 596 -14.98 -38.58 0.92
N PHE A 597 -14.46 -39.23 -0.11
CA PHE A 597 -13.64 -38.59 -1.14
C PHE A 597 -14.50 -38.12 -2.32
N GLY A 598 -13.98 -37.22 -3.15
CA GLY A 598 -14.63 -36.83 -4.39
C GLY A 598 -13.66 -36.32 -5.45
N CYS A 599 -13.88 -36.70 -6.71
CA CYS A 599 -13.06 -36.27 -7.84
C CYS A 599 -13.90 -36.12 -9.13
N ARG A 600 -13.26 -35.99 -10.29
CA ARG A 600 -13.95 -35.89 -11.59
C ARG A 600 -14.25 -37.28 -12.15
N GLN A 601 -13.23 -38.13 -12.27
CA GLN A 601 -13.31 -39.44 -12.93
C GLN A 601 -12.41 -40.48 -12.24
N SER A 602 -12.96 -41.69 -12.10
CA SER A 602 -12.41 -42.85 -11.39
C SER A 602 -11.05 -43.37 -11.89
N GLN A 603 -10.66 -42.99 -13.12
CA GLN A 603 -9.43 -43.39 -13.82
C GLN A 603 -8.48 -42.21 -14.13
N ILE A 604 -8.80 -40.99 -13.70
CA ILE A 604 -7.99 -39.79 -14.01
C ILE A 604 -7.45 -39.13 -12.74
N ASP A 605 -8.33 -38.79 -11.80
CA ASP A 605 -8.01 -37.93 -10.64
C ASP A 605 -8.44 -38.53 -9.30
N HIS A 606 -8.71 -39.84 -9.25
CA HIS A 606 -8.86 -40.59 -8.00
C HIS A 606 -7.48 -40.86 -7.36
N ILE A 607 -6.86 -39.80 -6.84
CA ILE A 607 -5.57 -39.88 -6.16
C ILE A 607 -5.61 -40.77 -4.91
N TYR A 608 -4.49 -41.45 -4.63
CA TYR A 608 -4.30 -42.35 -3.48
C TYR A 608 -5.26 -43.54 -3.39
N LYS A 609 -6.04 -43.86 -4.44
CA LYS A 609 -7.01 -44.98 -4.47
C LYS A 609 -6.45 -46.31 -3.97
N GLU A 610 -5.27 -46.71 -4.44
CA GLU A 610 -4.62 -47.96 -4.05
C GLU A 610 -4.03 -47.89 -2.63
N GLU A 611 -3.78 -46.69 -2.10
CA GLU A 611 -3.30 -46.48 -0.73
C GLU A 611 -4.48 -46.53 0.26
N THR A 612 -5.62 -45.89 -0.06
CA THR A 612 -6.83 -45.92 0.76
C THR A 612 -7.46 -47.31 0.79
N ILE A 613 -7.49 -48.04 -0.34
CA ILE A 613 -7.90 -49.46 -0.37
C ILE A 613 -7.00 -50.32 0.52
N ARG A 614 -5.67 -50.12 0.49
CA ARG A 614 -4.74 -50.80 1.40
C ARG A 614 -5.00 -50.45 2.87
N ALA A 615 -5.34 -49.20 3.18
CA ALA A 615 -5.71 -48.77 4.52
C ALA A 615 -7.06 -49.39 4.98
N LYS A 616 -8.05 -49.54 4.09
CA LYS A 616 -9.30 -50.29 4.38
C LYS A 616 -9.01 -51.76 4.67
N ASN A 617 -8.15 -52.41 3.87
CA ASN A 617 -7.76 -53.81 4.09
C ASN A 617 -6.97 -54.02 5.40
N LYS A 618 -6.38 -52.97 5.96
CA LYS A 618 -5.75 -52.94 7.30
C LYS A 618 -6.67 -52.36 8.39
N GLU A 619 -7.97 -52.27 8.12
CA GLU A 619 -9.03 -51.80 9.03
C GLU A 619 -8.88 -50.37 9.57
N VAL A 620 -8.03 -49.54 8.97
CA VAL A 620 -7.98 -48.09 9.31
C VAL A 620 -9.25 -47.38 8.86
N PHE A 621 -9.87 -47.86 7.78
CA PHE A 621 -11.16 -47.40 7.31
C PHE A 621 -12.20 -48.50 7.46
N LYS A 622 -13.35 -48.15 8.05
CA LYS A 622 -14.59 -48.93 8.00
C LYS A 622 -15.10 -48.97 6.56
N GLU A 623 -15.24 -47.78 5.97
CA GLU A 623 -15.74 -47.62 4.60
C GLU A 623 -15.07 -46.48 3.83
N LEU A 624 -15.08 -46.63 2.51
CA LEU A 624 -14.52 -45.69 1.54
C LEU A 624 -15.61 -45.30 0.54
N TYR A 625 -16.08 -44.07 0.61
CA TYR A 625 -17.06 -43.52 -0.33
C TYR A 625 -16.36 -42.58 -1.33
N THR A 626 -16.84 -42.56 -2.57
CA THR A 626 -16.31 -41.66 -3.59
C THR A 626 -17.42 -41.04 -4.44
N ALA A 627 -17.45 -39.72 -4.49
CA ALA A 627 -18.30 -38.95 -5.39
C ALA A 627 -17.57 -38.64 -6.70
N TYR A 628 -18.17 -38.99 -7.84
CA TYR A 628 -17.63 -38.64 -9.16
C TYR A 628 -18.48 -37.56 -9.83
N SER A 629 -17.85 -36.42 -10.13
CA SER A 629 -18.54 -35.24 -10.64
C SER A 629 -18.59 -35.14 -12.18
N ARG A 630 -17.84 -36.00 -12.90
CA ARG A 630 -17.74 -35.99 -14.38
C ARG A 630 -17.55 -37.40 -14.97
N GLU A 631 -17.99 -38.47 -14.30
CA GLU A 631 -17.87 -39.84 -14.81
C GLU A 631 -18.83 -40.05 -16.00
N PRO A 632 -18.35 -40.51 -17.17
CA PRO A 632 -19.22 -40.77 -18.32
C PRO A 632 -20.33 -41.78 -17.98
N GLY A 633 -21.56 -41.49 -18.42
CA GLY A 633 -22.71 -42.37 -18.20
C GLY A 633 -23.24 -42.44 -16.76
N ARG A 634 -22.79 -41.58 -15.84
CA ARG A 634 -23.32 -41.50 -14.47
C ARG A 634 -23.79 -40.07 -14.12
N PRO A 635 -24.78 -39.91 -13.24
CA PRO A 635 -25.15 -38.60 -12.73
C PRO A 635 -23.98 -38.00 -11.93
N LYS A 636 -23.83 -36.69 -12.05
CA LYS A 636 -22.86 -35.87 -11.32
C LYS A 636 -23.16 -35.92 -9.82
N LYS A 637 -22.20 -36.40 -9.02
CA LYS A 637 -22.31 -36.41 -7.55
C LYS A 637 -21.15 -35.65 -6.90
N TYR A 638 -21.41 -35.10 -5.72
CA TYR A 638 -20.41 -34.54 -4.81
C TYR A 638 -20.43 -35.23 -3.44
N VAL A 639 -19.52 -34.82 -2.55
CA VAL A 639 -19.40 -35.37 -1.20
C VAL A 639 -20.65 -35.13 -0.36
N GLN A 640 -21.31 -33.98 -0.51
CA GLN A 640 -22.59 -33.69 0.15
C GLN A 640 -23.73 -34.63 -0.29
N ASP A 641 -23.71 -35.10 -1.54
CA ASP A 641 -24.74 -36.04 -2.01
C ASP A 641 -24.50 -37.43 -1.42
N VAL A 642 -23.24 -37.85 -1.29
CA VAL A 642 -22.88 -39.08 -0.56
C VAL A 642 -23.31 -39.01 0.91
N LEU A 643 -23.06 -37.88 1.60
CA LEU A 643 -23.49 -37.69 2.99
C LEU A 643 -25.01 -37.82 3.13
N ARG A 644 -25.78 -37.22 2.21
CA ARG A 644 -27.24 -37.22 2.23
C ARG A 644 -27.83 -38.59 1.89
N GLU A 645 -27.33 -39.24 0.84
CA GLU A 645 -27.91 -40.46 0.27
C GLU A 645 -27.45 -41.75 0.96
N GLN A 646 -26.22 -41.80 1.48
CA GLN A 646 -25.57 -43.06 1.89
C GLN A 646 -25.09 -43.07 3.34
N LEU A 647 -24.98 -41.90 3.98
CA LEU A 647 -24.39 -41.76 5.31
C LEU A 647 -25.23 -40.96 6.30
N SER A 648 -26.46 -40.54 5.97
CA SER A 648 -27.22 -39.60 6.80
C SER A 648 -27.47 -40.11 8.23
N GLU A 649 -27.93 -41.35 8.37
CA GLU A 649 -28.08 -42.03 9.67
C GLU A 649 -26.74 -42.17 10.41
N THR A 650 -25.67 -42.53 9.70
CA THR A 650 -24.33 -42.73 10.30
C THR A 650 -23.73 -41.40 10.79
N VAL A 651 -23.89 -40.31 10.03
CA VAL A 651 -23.46 -38.96 10.42
C VAL A 651 -24.21 -38.50 11.66
N TYR A 652 -25.54 -38.67 11.69
CA TYR A 652 -26.34 -38.33 12.86
C TYR A 652 -25.91 -39.16 14.08
N LYS A 653 -25.86 -40.49 13.95
CA LYS A 653 -25.45 -41.40 15.03
C LYS A 653 -24.07 -41.08 15.59
N TYR A 654 -23.06 -40.93 14.72
CA TYR A 654 -21.70 -40.65 15.15
C TYR A 654 -21.61 -39.30 15.87
N LEU A 655 -22.25 -38.25 15.37
CA LEU A 655 -22.15 -36.91 15.96
C LEU A 655 -23.05 -36.70 17.18
N ARG A 656 -24.18 -37.40 17.28
CA ARG A 656 -25.17 -37.25 18.37
C ARG A 656 -25.01 -38.26 19.49
N GLU A 657 -24.70 -39.51 19.19
CA GLU A 657 -24.74 -40.64 20.14
C GLU A 657 -23.34 -41.15 20.51
N GLU A 658 -22.44 -41.32 19.53
CA GLU A 658 -21.13 -41.97 19.74
C GLU A 658 -19.98 -41.00 20.05
N GLY A 659 -20.26 -39.71 20.31
CA GLY A 659 -19.24 -38.70 20.63
C GLY A 659 -18.26 -38.41 19.48
N GLY A 660 -18.57 -38.86 18.26
CA GLY A 660 -17.71 -38.83 17.09
C GLY A 660 -17.35 -37.43 16.58
N HIS A 661 -16.39 -37.42 15.67
CA HIS A 661 -15.81 -36.23 15.05
C HIS A 661 -16.03 -36.22 13.53
N ILE A 662 -16.23 -35.02 12.97
CA ILE A 662 -16.35 -34.80 11.53
C ILE A 662 -15.28 -33.80 11.08
N TYR A 663 -14.55 -34.15 10.03
CA TYR A 663 -13.47 -33.33 9.47
C TYR A 663 -13.78 -32.99 8.02
N VAL A 664 -13.80 -31.69 7.70
CA VAL A 664 -14.09 -31.17 6.37
C VAL A 664 -12.86 -30.38 5.90
N CYS A 665 -12.27 -30.78 4.77
CA CYS A 665 -11.05 -30.14 4.24
C CYS A 665 -11.19 -29.79 2.75
N GLY A 666 -10.73 -28.61 2.38
CA GLY A 666 -10.61 -28.16 0.99
C GLY A 666 -11.28 -26.83 0.70
N ASP A 667 -12.16 -26.80 -0.28
CA ASP A 667 -12.78 -25.58 -0.80
C ASP A 667 -13.88 -25.01 0.12
N VAL A 668 -13.94 -23.68 0.24
CA VAL A 668 -14.92 -22.98 1.10
C VAL A 668 -16.38 -23.21 0.67
N THR A 669 -16.67 -23.29 -0.63
CA THR A 669 -18.03 -23.55 -1.15
C THR A 669 -18.44 -24.98 -0.82
N MET A 670 -17.52 -25.92 -0.99
CA MET A 670 -17.71 -27.33 -0.63
C MET A 670 -17.99 -27.50 0.86
N ALA A 671 -17.23 -26.81 1.73
CA ALA A 671 -17.45 -26.86 3.17
C ALA A 671 -18.83 -26.29 3.56
N GLY A 672 -19.24 -25.16 2.95
CA GLY A 672 -20.58 -24.60 3.15
C GLY A 672 -21.73 -25.53 2.73
N ASP A 673 -21.56 -26.27 1.62
CA ASP A 673 -22.54 -27.27 1.15
C ASP A 673 -22.58 -28.51 2.06
N VAL A 674 -21.43 -28.92 2.60
CA VAL A 674 -21.33 -30.01 3.60
C VAL A 674 -22.00 -29.59 4.90
N LEU A 675 -21.72 -28.39 5.41
CA LEU A 675 -22.35 -27.83 6.61
C LEU A 675 -23.88 -27.81 6.50
N LYS A 676 -24.41 -27.23 5.43
CA LYS A 676 -25.86 -27.24 5.13
C LYS A 676 -26.43 -28.66 5.07
N THR A 677 -25.69 -29.60 4.51
CA THR A 677 -26.15 -31.00 4.42
C THR A 677 -26.15 -31.69 5.78
N VAL A 678 -25.15 -31.46 6.63
CA VAL A 678 -25.14 -31.95 8.02
C VAL A 678 -26.29 -31.33 8.83
N GLN A 679 -26.59 -30.05 8.64
CA GLN A 679 -27.74 -29.38 9.26
C GLN A 679 -29.09 -30.02 8.83
N GLN A 680 -29.26 -30.36 7.54
CA GLN A 680 -30.44 -31.08 7.07
C GLN A 680 -30.51 -32.52 7.61
N ILE A 681 -29.36 -33.19 7.78
CA ILE A 681 -29.27 -34.52 8.41
C ILE A 681 -29.74 -34.46 9.87
N PHE A 682 -29.31 -33.45 10.63
CA PHE A 682 -29.75 -33.22 12.01
C PHE A 682 -31.24 -32.87 12.11
N LYS A 683 -31.76 -32.03 11.20
CA LYS A 683 -33.20 -31.74 11.10
C LYS A 683 -34.01 -33.03 10.89
N LEU A 684 -33.59 -33.87 9.94
CA LEU A 684 -34.29 -35.09 9.53
C LEU A 684 -34.29 -36.16 10.62
N HIS A 685 -33.10 -36.51 11.14
CA HIS A 685 -32.95 -37.64 12.06
C HIS A 685 -33.11 -37.26 13.54
N GLY A 686 -32.90 -35.97 13.87
CA GLY A 686 -33.07 -35.44 15.22
C GLY A 686 -34.45 -34.85 15.51
N ASN A 687 -35.36 -34.82 14.52
CA ASN A 687 -36.70 -34.24 14.59
C ASN A 687 -36.70 -32.83 15.24
N MET A 688 -35.76 -31.99 14.82
CA MET A 688 -35.50 -30.65 15.35
C MET A 688 -35.62 -29.60 14.24
N SER A 689 -35.78 -28.33 14.60
CA SER A 689 -35.81 -27.27 13.59
C SER A 689 -34.44 -27.11 12.90
N LEU A 690 -34.40 -26.37 11.78
CA LEU A 690 -33.11 -26.04 11.15
C LEU A 690 -32.26 -25.14 12.04
N GLU A 691 -32.90 -24.31 12.86
CA GLU A 691 -32.25 -23.41 13.80
C GLU A 691 -31.60 -24.20 14.94
N ASP A 692 -32.33 -25.12 15.58
CA ASP A 692 -31.80 -26.05 16.59
C ASP A 692 -30.63 -26.90 16.04
N ALA A 693 -30.76 -27.40 14.81
CA ALA A 693 -29.70 -28.13 14.13
C ALA A 693 -28.46 -27.25 13.88
N GLY A 694 -28.66 -25.96 13.60
CA GLY A 694 -27.59 -24.97 13.47
C GLY A 694 -26.88 -24.72 14.81
N PHE A 695 -27.63 -24.47 15.88
CA PHE A 695 -27.09 -24.34 17.24
C PHE A 695 -26.33 -25.58 17.69
N TYR A 696 -26.84 -26.78 17.40
CA TYR A 696 -26.15 -28.02 17.75
C TYR A 696 -24.82 -28.18 17.00
N ILE A 697 -24.75 -27.81 15.73
CA ILE A 697 -23.48 -27.83 14.97
C ILE A 697 -22.51 -26.75 15.47
N SER A 698 -23.00 -25.57 15.88
CA SER A 698 -22.15 -24.57 16.57
C SER A 698 -21.52 -25.17 17.82
N LYS A 699 -22.33 -25.82 18.67
CA LYS A 699 -21.84 -26.53 19.86
C LYS A 699 -20.80 -27.61 19.51
N LEU A 700 -20.95 -28.34 18.40
CA LEU A 700 -19.93 -29.30 17.95
C LEU A 700 -18.62 -28.62 17.51
N ARG A 701 -18.65 -27.39 17.00
CA ARG A 701 -17.43 -26.59 16.74
C ARG A 701 -16.78 -26.15 18.05
N ASP A 702 -17.57 -25.67 19.02
CA ASP A 702 -17.10 -25.23 20.34
C ASP A 702 -16.50 -26.40 21.16
N GLU A 703 -17.09 -27.59 21.07
CA GLU A 703 -16.55 -28.84 21.62
C GLU A 703 -15.31 -29.36 20.86
N ASN A 704 -14.89 -28.70 19.77
CA ASN A 704 -13.82 -29.15 18.86
C ASN A 704 -14.05 -30.59 18.37
N ARG A 705 -15.25 -30.84 17.83
CA ARG A 705 -15.71 -32.10 17.22
C ARG A 705 -16.17 -31.94 15.76
N TYR A 706 -16.52 -30.72 15.35
CA TYR A 706 -16.69 -30.34 13.95
C TYR A 706 -15.46 -29.54 13.51
N HIS A 707 -14.65 -30.10 12.62
CA HIS A 707 -13.35 -29.57 12.23
C HIS A 707 -13.36 -29.13 10.77
N GLU A 708 -12.86 -27.92 10.49
CA GLU A 708 -12.80 -27.34 9.14
C GLU A 708 -11.37 -26.85 8.84
N ASP A 709 -10.81 -27.28 7.71
CA ASP A 709 -9.51 -26.83 7.17
C ASP A 709 -9.72 -26.32 5.74
N ILE A 710 -9.82 -25.00 5.61
CA ILE A 710 -10.35 -24.32 4.42
C ILE A 710 -9.24 -23.63 3.64
N PHE A 711 -9.03 -24.06 2.39
CA PHE A 711 -8.01 -23.54 1.47
C PHE A 711 -8.46 -22.28 0.70
N GLY A 712 -9.68 -21.78 0.96
CA GLY A 712 -10.33 -20.71 0.21
C GLY A 712 -11.05 -21.20 -1.06
N VAL A 713 -11.17 -20.31 -2.06
CA VAL A 713 -11.90 -20.58 -3.32
C VAL A 713 -10.97 -21.27 -4.34
N THR A 714 -10.96 -22.60 -4.31
CA THR A 714 -10.02 -23.45 -5.07
C THR A 714 -10.73 -24.35 -6.10
N LEU A 715 -12.04 -24.52 -5.96
CA LEU A 715 -12.90 -25.20 -6.91
C LEU A 715 -13.77 -24.18 -7.67
N ARG A 716 -13.74 -24.28 -9.01
CA ARG A 716 -14.57 -23.45 -9.92
C ARG A 716 -14.37 -21.94 -9.74
N THR A 717 -13.17 -21.50 -9.35
CA THR A 717 -12.84 -20.10 -9.02
C THR A 717 -13.46 -19.09 -9.99
N TYR A 718 -13.30 -19.24 -11.31
CA TYR A 718 -13.91 -18.33 -12.29
C TYR A 718 -15.45 -18.23 -12.21
N GLU A 719 -16.16 -19.35 -12.08
CA GLU A 719 -17.62 -19.42 -12.00
C GLU A 719 -18.13 -18.84 -10.67
N VAL A 720 -17.49 -19.24 -9.56
CA VAL A 720 -17.87 -18.84 -8.20
C VAL A 720 -17.55 -17.37 -7.96
N THR A 721 -16.34 -16.92 -8.27
CA THR A 721 -15.91 -15.52 -8.10
C THR A 721 -16.71 -14.57 -8.99
N ASN A 722 -17.01 -14.92 -10.25
CA ASN A 722 -17.84 -14.05 -11.09
C ASN A 722 -19.28 -13.95 -10.57
N ARG A 723 -19.90 -15.07 -10.17
CA ARG A 723 -21.26 -15.05 -9.61
C ARG A 723 -21.31 -14.19 -8.35
N LEU A 724 -20.39 -14.44 -7.39
CA LEU A 724 -20.32 -13.68 -6.15
C LEU A 724 -20.00 -12.18 -6.38
N ARG A 725 -19.16 -11.86 -7.37
CA ARG A 725 -18.89 -10.46 -7.75
C ARG A 725 -20.14 -9.78 -8.31
N SER A 726 -20.89 -10.44 -9.18
CA SER A 726 -22.18 -9.93 -9.68
C SER A 726 -23.22 -9.78 -8.57
N GLU A 727 -23.35 -10.77 -7.67
CA GLU A 727 -24.22 -10.73 -6.49
C GLU A 727 -23.83 -9.56 -5.56
N SER A 728 -22.53 -9.28 -5.39
CA SER A 728 -22.04 -8.20 -4.53
C SER A 728 -22.21 -6.82 -5.15
N ILE A 729 -22.03 -6.68 -6.48
CA ILE A 729 -22.34 -5.44 -7.20
C ILE A 729 -23.83 -5.12 -7.11
N ALA A 730 -24.71 -6.11 -7.37
CA ALA A 730 -26.16 -5.93 -7.26
C ALA A 730 -26.58 -5.48 -5.85
N PHE A 731 -26.03 -6.11 -4.80
CA PHE A 731 -26.28 -5.70 -3.42
C PHE A 731 -25.81 -4.26 -3.14
N ILE A 732 -24.67 -3.84 -3.68
CA ILE A 732 -24.17 -2.45 -3.55
C ILE A 732 -25.12 -1.48 -4.26
N GLU A 733 -25.60 -1.82 -5.46
CA GLU A 733 -26.55 -1.00 -6.23
C GLU A 733 -27.94 -0.89 -5.57
N GLU A 734 -28.42 -1.95 -4.92
CA GLU A 734 -29.63 -1.92 -4.10
C GLU A 734 -29.42 -1.06 -2.85
N SER A 735 -28.34 -1.27 -2.09
CA SER A 735 -28.06 -0.52 -0.85
C SER A 735 -27.84 0.99 -1.04
N LYS A 736 -27.53 1.43 -2.27
CA LYS A 736 -27.44 2.87 -2.60
C LYS A 736 -28.81 3.52 -2.77
N LYS A 737 -29.83 2.78 -3.21
CA LYS A 737 -31.20 3.32 -3.38
C LYS A 737 -31.86 3.62 -2.04
N ASP A 738 -31.64 2.76 -1.04
CA ASP A 738 -32.13 2.95 0.33
C ASP A 738 -31.41 4.07 1.11
N THR A 739 -30.49 4.81 0.47
CA THR A 739 -29.79 5.97 1.07
C THR A 739 -30.07 7.31 0.37
N ASP A 740 -30.90 7.31 -0.68
CA ASP A 740 -31.37 8.52 -1.37
C ASP A 740 -32.85 8.87 -1.01
N GLU A 741 -33.46 8.13 -0.05
CA GLU A 741 -34.68 8.50 0.70
C GLU A 741 -34.33 8.92 2.14
#